data_AF-A0A8C3V602-F1
#
_entry.id   AF-A0A8C3V602-F1
#
_cell.length_a   1.000
_cell.length_b   1.000
_cell.length_c   1.000
_cell.angle_alpha   90.00
_cell.angle_beta   90.00
_cell.angle_gamma   90.00
#
_symmetry.space_group_name_H-M   'P 1'
#
loop_
_entity.id
_entity.type
_entity.pdbx_description
1 polymer ?
#
loop_
_entity_poly.entity_id
_entity_poly.type
_entity_poly.pdbx_seq_one_letter_code
_entity_poly.pdbx_strand_id
1 'polypeptide(L)'
;MNTSNLTHKYLSISVGVPTYQIPELMDLGKTVCKYCGVSYLTLHEFKLMEDKVKAMEKEMKVYKGSLEREQRLQAEVQALHHDLERCRAESDSKTERIKALTVELKSKQEEMKTVKADLQYFQEEKEAAYKQSQVLRTTLEHHCSTLNKAVSLFPFIRSELDSIKEVISTNLENFAAMKEEIFQQIKAVSKEALTEIPKLNQRLAKSQRENECLQEKVRHLTGVADTVELKTQQLQTSLQQGNELQSRCRELQKETLVFDQYFIFQALLFLLINKNIVPMLLFLDFICRLMKELKEKEESLLICQQICKHLQEEVAEKERKEEDLKRRSGRSESELETLKALLSQTEQEVLMLKQERELLLVSQQSRTEQLQEALRQKLRSEDSWRDKLEMDLAKGEARHKEAILKVREEARVELDLERQKQQELITKYQREHEELQQKIPGLISSATKSLRMETEILEKKLQDAQMRLAEKDGDKEKEIQGLKRLISELEFQLTMEKSNSESFLDKLRKEIKHKSDELEKLTQEKTQLIHSLSQVQEENSVLQDTVRRECEERFELTAALGRARDQVLELRRLSGTLPGSPRSLPPGDLRLSALRAARGRHGGATSGNPGATSASLGATSASLGAIPAKARGSGRASAELRLGNQPKGTPAHHSYPFKSS
;
A
#
# COMPACT_ATOMS: atom_id res chain seq x y z
N MET A 1 -24.43 30.45 45.07
CA MET A 1 -23.82 31.65 45.71
C MET A 1 -24.48 32.90 45.15
N ASN A 2 -24.69 33.89 46.01
CA ASN A 2 -24.80 35.35 45.77
C ASN A 2 -25.56 35.91 44.54
N THR A 3 -26.64 36.67 44.85
CA THR A 3 -26.97 38.03 44.33
C THR A 3 -27.34 38.21 42.83
N SER A 4 -28.25 39.10 42.42
CA SER A 4 -29.02 40.18 43.09
C SER A 4 -30.48 40.14 42.58
N ASN A 5 -31.54 40.30 43.39
CA ASN A 5 -31.99 41.55 44.02
C ASN A 5 -32.17 42.74 43.06
N LEU A 6 -33.41 43.00 42.65
CA LEU A 6 -33.85 44.31 42.14
C LEU A 6 -35.37 44.47 42.42
N THR A 7 -35.68 45.34 43.39
CA THR A 7 -37.04 45.70 43.81
C THR A 7 -37.42 47.09 43.28
N HIS A 8 -38.72 47.43 43.41
CA HIS A 8 -39.43 48.66 42.95
C HIS A 8 -40.31 48.46 41.70
N LYS A 9 -41.45 49.15 41.56
CA LYS A 9 -42.17 50.04 42.49
C LYS A 9 -43.67 49.95 42.23
N TYR A 10 -44.49 49.67 43.25
CA TYR A 10 -45.91 49.99 43.18
C TYR A 10 -46.07 51.51 43.27
N LEU A 11 -46.59 52.15 42.23
CA LEU A 11 -46.98 53.56 42.25
C LEU A 11 -48.50 53.65 42.31
N SER A 12 -49.03 53.71 43.54
CA SER A 12 -50.44 54.03 43.78
C SER A 12 -50.68 55.52 43.53
N ILE A 13 -50.92 55.90 42.27
CA ILE A 13 -51.19 57.29 41.91
C ILE A 13 -52.65 57.63 42.22
N SER A 14 -52.90 58.10 43.44
CA SER A 14 -54.16 58.72 43.82
C SER A 14 -54.24 60.15 43.26
N VAL A 15 -54.80 60.32 42.06
CA VAL A 15 -55.21 61.64 41.54
C VAL A 15 -56.54 62.03 42.16
N GLY A 16 -56.63 63.25 42.69
CA GLY A 16 -57.77 63.70 43.49
C GLY A 16 -59.05 63.95 42.69
N VAL A 17 -60.20 63.73 43.33
CA VAL A 17 -61.52 64.15 42.84
C VAL A 17 -61.62 65.68 42.91
N PRO A 18 -61.83 66.40 41.80
CA PRO A 18 -62.08 67.84 41.84
C PRO A 18 -63.46 68.12 42.44
N THR A 19 -63.51 68.66 43.65
CA THR A 19 -64.76 69.09 44.29
C THR A 19 -65.33 70.30 43.55
N TYR A 20 -66.29 70.09 42.65
CA TYR A 20 -66.98 71.18 41.98
C TYR A 20 -67.82 71.96 43.00
N GLN A 21 -67.37 73.16 43.35
CA GLN A 21 -68.17 74.10 44.13
C GLN A 21 -69.38 74.54 43.28
N ILE A 22 -70.57 74.52 43.89
CA ILE A 22 -71.80 75.03 43.29
C ILE A 22 -71.84 76.54 43.56
N PRO A 23 -71.85 77.41 42.53
CA PRO A 23 -72.17 78.82 42.72
C PRO A 23 -73.66 78.97 43.04
N GLU A 24 -73.99 79.77 44.06
CA GLU A 24 -75.38 80.02 44.47
C GLU A 24 -76.13 80.92 43.48
N LEU A 25 -77.47 80.82 43.54
CA LEU A 25 -78.46 81.79 43.03
C LEU A 25 -78.42 82.15 41.52
N MET A 26 -79.30 81.49 40.77
CA MET A 26 -80.14 82.20 39.80
C MET A 26 -81.61 82.02 40.17
N ASP A 27 -82.38 83.10 40.05
CA ASP A 27 -83.76 83.22 40.54
C ASP A 27 -84.73 82.25 39.83
N LEU A 28 -85.57 81.56 40.63
CA LEU A 28 -86.44 80.47 40.18
C LEU A 28 -87.67 80.95 39.39
N GLY A 29 -87.84 82.26 39.20
CA GLY A 29 -89.06 82.87 38.64
C GLY A 29 -89.15 83.04 37.12
N LYS A 30 -88.08 82.80 36.33
CA LYS A 30 -88.04 83.18 34.89
C LYS A 30 -87.40 82.14 33.96
N THR A 31 -87.58 80.86 34.24
CA THR A 31 -87.00 79.77 33.42
C THR A 31 -87.80 79.41 32.17
N VAL A 32 -88.99 79.98 31.88
CA VAL A 32 -89.79 79.62 30.69
C VAL A 32 -89.78 80.73 29.64
N CYS A 33 -89.48 80.38 28.37
CA CYS A 33 -89.47 81.34 27.27
C CYS A 33 -90.90 81.76 26.87
N LYS A 34 -91.18 83.07 26.98
CA LYS A 34 -92.51 83.66 26.78
C LYS A 34 -93.10 83.55 25.35
N TYR A 35 -92.29 83.11 24.37
CA TYR A 35 -92.69 82.98 22.96
C TYR A 35 -92.70 81.54 22.43
N CYS A 36 -92.14 80.55 23.15
CA CYS A 36 -92.14 79.15 22.70
C CYS A 36 -92.44 78.11 23.80
N GLY A 37 -92.67 78.52 25.05
CA GLY A 37 -93.11 77.65 26.14
C GLY A 37 -92.07 76.65 26.67
N VAL A 38 -90.93 76.47 25.99
CA VAL A 38 -89.84 75.61 26.45
C VAL A 38 -89.19 76.20 27.70
N SER A 39 -88.95 75.37 28.71
CA SER A 39 -88.15 75.74 29.87
C SER A 39 -86.66 75.73 29.52
N TYR A 40 -85.96 76.79 29.90
CA TYR A 40 -84.51 76.92 29.89
C TYR A 40 -83.83 75.81 30.71
N LEU A 41 -84.49 75.30 31.77
CA LEU A 41 -84.03 74.12 32.50
C LEU A 41 -84.02 72.89 31.58
N THR A 42 -85.13 72.60 30.91
CA THR A 42 -85.24 71.49 29.95
C THR A 42 -84.27 71.63 28.78
N LEU A 43 -84.07 72.84 28.25
CA LEU A 43 -83.09 73.09 27.19
C LEU A 43 -81.64 72.89 27.68
N HIS A 44 -81.33 73.33 28.91
CA HIS A 44 -80.03 73.10 29.55
C HIS A 44 -79.80 71.62 29.88
N GLU A 45 -80.82 70.88 30.30
CA GLU A 45 -80.79 69.44 30.51
C GLU A 45 -80.52 68.69 29.20
N PHE A 46 -81.22 69.04 28.12
CA PHE A 46 -80.93 68.49 26.79
C PHE A 46 -79.51 68.83 26.33
N LYS A 47 -79.03 70.06 26.56
CA LYS A 47 -77.65 70.46 26.23
C LYS A 47 -76.61 69.65 27.04
N LEU A 48 -76.84 69.47 28.33
CA LEU A 48 -76.01 68.67 29.22
C LEU A 48 -76.01 67.19 28.82
N MET A 49 -77.14 66.65 28.35
CA MET A 49 -77.19 65.29 27.77
C MET A 49 -76.45 65.22 26.43
N GLU A 50 -76.63 66.18 25.52
CA GLU A 50 -75.95 66.25 24.22
C GLU A 50 -74.43 66.27 24.39
N ASP A 51 -73.92 67.08 25.32
CA ASP A 51 -72.48 67.21 25.57
C ASP A 51 -71.93 66.03 26.41
N LYS A 52 -72.74 65.37 27.25
CA LYS A 52 -72.41 64.06 27.85
C LYS A 52 -72.33 62.94 26.79
N VAL A 53 -73.25 62.91 25.83
CA VAL A 53 -73.20 61.96 24.71
C VAL A 53 -71.95 62.19 23.87
N LYS A 54 -71.58 63.45 23.58
CA LYS A 54 -70.30 63.76 22.90
C LYS A 54 -69.06 63.41 23.72
N ALA A 55 -69.13 63.45 25.05
CA ALA A 55 -68.05 62.96 25.91
C ALA A 55 -67.93 61.43 25.80
N MET A 56 -69.04 60.70 26.01
CA MET A 56 -69.11 59.25 25.83
C MET A 56 -68.70 58.80 24.43
N GLU A 57 -69.04 59.54 23.37
CA GLU A 57 -68.58 59.24 22.01
C GLU A 57 -67.06 59.36 21.85
N LYS A 58 -66.43 60.37 22.47
CA LYS A 58 -64.97 60.54 22.45
C LYS A 58 -64.30 59.42 23.24
N GLU A 59 -64.82 59.10 24.41
CA GLU A 59 -64.36 57.99 25.25
C GLU A 59 -64.51 56.65 24.51
N MET A 60 -65.66 56.36 23.91
CA MET A 60 -65.88 55.15 23.11
C MET A 60 -64.95 55.06 21.89
N LYS A 61 -64.61 56.19 21.24
CA LYS A 61 -63.60 56.23 20.17
C LYS A 61 -62.20 55.92 20.70
N VAL A 62 -61.84 56.41 21.89
CA VAL A 62 -60.57 56.09 22.58
C VAL A 62 -60.54 54.62 23.04
N TYR A 63 -61.61 54.09 23.64
CA TYR A 63 -61.73 52.69 24.02
C TYR A 63 -61.64 51.76 22.81
N LYS A 64 -62.30 52.09 21.70
CA LYS A 64 -62.19 51.31 20.46
C LYS A 64 -60.75 51.30 19.92
N GLY A 65 -60.10 52.46 19.83
CA GLY A 65 -58.70 52.56 19.41
C GLY A 65 -57.71 51.89 20.38
N SER A 66 -58.09 51.73 21.65
CA SER A 66 -57.33 50.97 22.66
C SER A 66 -57.52 49.46 22.50
N LEU A 67 -58.75 49.00 22.24
CA LEU A 67 -59.04 47.58 21.92
C LEU A 67 -58.35 47.15 20.62
N GLU A 68 -58.40 47.99 19.59
CA GLU A 68 -57.68 47.78 18.32
C GLU A 68 -56.15 47.85 18.49
N ARG A 69 -55.63 48.44 19.58
CA ARG A 69 -54.20 48.37 19.94
C ARG A 69 -53.90 47.07 20.66
N GLU A 70 -54.71 46.70 21.65
CA GLU A 70 -54.53 45.48 22.45
C GLU A 70 -54.60 44.23 21.57
N GLN A 71 -55.55 44.16 20.63
CA GLN A 71 -55.64 43.06 19.67
C GLN A 71 -54.40 42.93 18.77
N ARG A 72 -53.78 44.06 18.38
CA ARG A 72 -52.52 44.06 17.61
C ARG A 72 -51.35 43.62 18.46
N LEU A 73 -51.23 44.13 19.70
CA LEU A 73 -50.19 43.70 20.64
C LEU A 73 -50.32 42.21 20.99
N GLN A 74 -51.55 41.71 21.15
CA GLN A 74 -51.80 40.29 21.39
C GLN A 74 -51.39 39.41 20.20
N ALA A 75 -51.69 39.84 18.96
CA ALA A 75 -51.24 39.16 17.75
C ALA A 75 -49.71 39.23 17.56
N GLU A 76 -49.08 40.35 17.90
CA GLU A 76 -47.62 40.55 17.87
C GLU A 76 -46.91 39.67 18.91
N VAL A 77 -47.43 39.61 20.14
CA VAL A 77 -46.96 38.69 21.20
C VAL A 77 -47.13 37.23 20.78
N GLN A 78 -48.24 36.87 20.13
CA GLN A 78 -48.42 35.52 19.58
C GLN A 78 -47.42 35.20 18.47
N ALA A 79 -47.16 36.11 17.53
CA ALA A 79 -46.16 35.92 16.48
C ALA A 79 -44.75 35.74 17.07
N LEU A 80 -44.35 36.63 17.99
CA LEU A 80 -43.08 36.54 18.72
C LEU A 80 -42.95 35.25 19.54
N HIS A 81 -44.05 34.71 20.07
CA HIS A 81 -44.03 33.42 20.77
C HIS A 81 -43.69 32.27 19.82
N HIS A 82 -44.38 32.16 18.67
CA HIS A 82 -44.10 31.13 17.66
C HIS A 82 -42.68 31.27 17.07
N ASP A 83 -42.17 32.50 16.94
CA ASP A 83 -40.78 32.75 16.53
C ASP A 83 -39.78 32.26 17.59
N LEU A 84 -40.02 32.54 18.87
CA LEU A 84 -39.20 32.04 19.99
C LEU A 84 -39.23 30.51 20.10
N GLU A 85 -40.38 29.87 19.92
CA GLU A 85 -40.50 28.41 19.88
C GLU A 85 -39.71 27.81 18.71
N ARG A 86 -39.80 28.41 17.52
CA ARG A 86 -39.03 27.98 16.34
C ARG A 86 -37.53 28.10 16.57
N CYS A 87 -37.08 29.21 17.17
CA CYS A 87 -35.67 29.40 17.53
C CYS A 87 -35.18 28.42 18.62
N ARG A 88 -36.04 28.06 19.59
CA ARG A 88 -35.73 26.98 20.55
C ARG A 88 -35.55 25.64 19.85
N ALA A 89 -36.54 25.22 19.06
CA ALA A 89 -36.47 23.95 18.33
C ALA A 89 -35.25 23.86 17.39
N GLU A 90 -34.87 24.98 16.75
CA GLU A 90 -33.64 25.04 15.94
C GLU A 90 -32.36 24.97 16.80
N SER A 91 -32.34 25.62 17.97
CA SER A 91 -31.24 25.56 18.95
C SER A 91 -31.07 24.15 19.54
N ASP A 92 -32.16 23.48 19.86
CA ASP A 92 -32.17 22.10 20.37
C ASP A 92 -31.70 21.14 19.26
N SER A 93 -32.19 21.31 18.03
CA SER A 93 -31.70 20.58 16.84
C SER A 93 -30.20 20.79 16.57
N LYS A 94 -29.67 22.00 16.80
CA LYS A 94 -28.22 22.29 16.72
C LYS A 94 -27.47 21.59 17.86
N THR A 95 -28.03 21.61 19.07
CA THR A 95 -27.45 21.00 20.27
C THR A 95 -27.34 19.48 20.16
N GLU A 96 -28.39 18.79 19.69
CA GLU A 96 -28.33 17.33 19.46
C GLU A 96 -27.35 16.95 18.35
N ARG A 97 -27.25 17.75 17.27
CA ARG A 97 -26.20 17.56 16.24
C ARG A 97 -24.80 17.71 16.81
N ILE A 98 -24.56 18.71 17.67
CA ILE A 98 -23.27 18.90 18.35
C ILE A 98 -22.96 17.72 19.29
N LYS A 99 -23.95 17.21 20.04
CA LYS A 99 -23.79 15.99 20.87
C LYS A 99 -23.40 14.78 20.03
N ALA A 100 -24.12 14.51 18.93
CA ALA A 100 -23.83 13.40 18.03
C ALA A 100 -22.41 13.47 17.44
N LEU A 101 -22.02 14.62 16.88
CA LEU A 101 -20.67 14.87 16.37
C LEU A 101 -19.59 14.77 17.45
N THR A 102 -19.91 15.14 18.70
CA THR A 102 -18.98 14.98 19.85
C THR A 102 -18.76 13.51 20.22
N VAL A 103 -19.77 12.65 20.06
CA VAL A 103 -19.63 11.19 20.26
C VAL A 103 -18.83 10.57 19.11
N GLU A 104 -19.13 10.93 17.86
CA GLU A 104 -18.40 10.46 16.69
C GLU A 104 -16.91 10.88 16.74
N LEU A 105 -16.62 12.14 17.09
CA LEU A 105 -15.25 12.62 17.26
C LEU A 105 -14.49 11.85 18.35
N LYS A 106 -15.15 11.45 19.45
CA LYS A 106 -14.55 10.60 20.49
C LYS A 106 -14.28 9.18 19.98
N SER A 107 -15.19 8.59 19.19
CA SER A 107 -14.93 7.30 18.52
C SER A 107 -13.69 7.39 17.62
N LYS A 108 -13.61 8.42 16.77
CA LYS A 108 -12.45 8.62 15.88
C LYS A 108 -11.17 8.95 16.63
N GLN A 109 -11.25 9.60 17.79
CA GLN A 109 -10.10 9.82 18.66
C GLN A 109 -9.60 8.51 19.30
N GLU A 110 -10.48 7.56 19.63
CA GLU A 110 -10.08 6.26 20.17
C GLU A 110 -9.55 5.32 19.08
N GLU A 111 -10.21 5.25 17.91
CA GLU A 111 -9.72 4.54 16.73
C GLU A 111 -8.31 5.01 16.31
N MET A 112 -8.04 6.32 16.40
CA MET A 112 -6.71 6.86 16.11
C MET A 112 -5.67 6.56 17.21
N LYS A 113 -6.09 6.30 18.46
CA LYS A 113 -5.20 5.77 19.50
C LYS A 113 -4.86 4.30 19.27
N THR A 114 -5.84 3.45 18.92
CA THR A 114 -5.57 2.02 18.67
C THR A 114 -4.64 1.86 17.47
N VAL A 115 -4.94 2.50 16.33
CA VAL A 115 -4.07 2.48 15.14
C VAL A 115 -2.66 3.02 15.45
N LYS A 116 -2.52 3.98 16.37
CA LYS A 116 -1.20 4.45 16.82
C LYS A 116 -0.45 3.41 17.66
N ALA A 117 -1.14 2.68 18.54
CA ALA A 117 -0.54 1.59 19.32
C ALA A 117 -0.13 0.42 18.39
N ASP A 118 -0.98 0.05 17.44
CA ASP A 118 -0.70 -0.97 16.42
C ASP A 118 0.54 -0.60 15.59
N LEU A 119 0.65 0.67 15.17
CA LEU A 119 1.82 1.18 14.45
C LEU A 119 3.11 1.14 15.29
N GLN A 120 3.04 1.37 16.60
CA GLN A 120 4.18 1.21 17.49
C GLN A 120 4.58 -0.27 17.63
N TYR A 121 3.62 -1.17 17.83
CA TYR A 121 3.83 -2.62 17.87
C TYR A 121 4.52 -3.14 16.60
N PHE A 122 3.98 -2.81 15.41
CA PHE A 122 4.58 -3.25 14.14
C PHE A 122 5.97 -2.65 13.89
N GLN A 123 6.28 -1.48 14.46
CA GLN A 123 7.62 -0.90 14.35
C GLN A 123 8.63 -1.60 15.28
N GLU A 124 8.21 -2.01 16.48
CA GLU A 124 9.02 -2.83 17.39
C GLU A 124 9.26 -4.24 16.82
N GLU A 125 8.22 -4.89 16.27
CA GLU A 125 8.29 -6.19 15.60
C GLU A 125 9.24 -6.15 14.38
N LYS A 126 9.14 -5.09 13.56
CA LYS A 126 10.06 -4.83 12.45
C LYS A 126 11.52 -4.68 12.91
N GLU A 127 11.76 -4.00 14.03
CA GLU A 127 13.12 -3.83 14.56
C GLU A 127 13.67 -5.15 15.14
N ALA A 128 12.84 -5.96 15.79
CA ALA A 128 13.19 -7.30 16.25
C ALA A 128 13.55 -8.22 15.07
N ALA A 129 12.73 -8.25 14.01
CA ALA A 129 13.00 -9.02 12.80
C ALA A 129 14.28 -8.56 12.07
N TYR A 130 14.56 -7.24 12.06
CA TYR A 130 15.80 -6.71 11.52
C TYR A 130 17.03 -7.18 12.31
N LYS A 131 16.98 -7.11 13.65
CA LYS A 131 18.04 -7.61 14.53
C LYS A 131 18.27 -9.11 14.35
N GLN A 132 17.22 -9.91 14.23
CA GLN A 132 17.32 -11.35 13.93
C GLN A 132 17.97 -11.61 12.57
N SER A 133 17.57 -10.87 11.53
CA SER A 133 18.18 -10.94 10.19
C SER A 133 19.68 -10.60 10.22
N GLN A 134 20.08 -9.61 11.02
CA GLN A 134 21.48 -9.23 11.20
C GLN A 134 22.30 -10.34 11.86
N VAL A 135 21.79 -10.96 12.93
CA VAL A 135 22.45 -12.10 13.61
C VAL A 135 22.61 -13.30 12.66
N LEU A 136 21.57 -13.62 11.89
CA LEU A 136 21.63 -14.69 10.88
C LEU A 136 22.67 -14.38 9.80
N ARG A 137 22.79 -13.12 9.37
CA ARG A 137 23.81 -12.70 8.38
C ARG A 137 25.23 -12.87 8.91
N THR A 138 25.53 -12.38 10.12
CA THR A 138 26.87 -12.55 10.71
C THR A 138 27.21 -14.02 10.98
N THR A 139 26.21 -14.85 11.27
CA THR A 139 26.36 -16.30 11.41
C THR A 139 26.70 -16.97 10.07
N LEU A 140 26.00 -16.60 9.00
CA LEU A 140 26.29 -17.06 7.64
C LEU A 140 27.69 -16.62 7.18
N GLU A 141 28.07 -15.37 7.40
CA GLU A 141 29.42 -14.85 7.10
C GLU A 141 30.52 -15.64 7.82
N HIS A 142 30.29 -16.00 9.10
CA HIS A 142 31.20 -16.86 9.86
C HIS A 142 31.29 -18.29 9.29
N HIS A 143 30.17 -18.90 8.90
CA HIS A 143 30.16 -20.20 8.25
C HIS A 143 30.86 -20.17 6.88
N CYS A 144 30.64 -19.15 6.06
CA CYS A 144 31.36 -18.95 4.79
C CYS A 144 32.86 -18.77 5.00
N SER A 145 33.28 -18.00 6.01
CA SER A 145 34.71 -17.86 6.38
C SER A 145 35.32 -19.21 6.78
N THR A 146 34.59 -20.01 7.55
CA THR A 146 35.02 -21.34 8.01
C THR A 146 35.09 -22.35 6.86
N LEU A 147 34.11 -22.34 5.96
CA LEU A 147 34.10 -23.18 4.76
C LEU A 147 35.26 -22.80 3.82
N ASN A 148 35.51 -21.51 3.60
CA ASN A 148 36.64 -21.05 2.78
C ASN A 148 38.00 -21.50 3.36
N LYS A 149 38.15 -21.49 4.70
CA LYS A 149 39.35 -22.05 5.36
C LYS A 149 39.46 -23.55 5.12
N ALA A 150 38.38 -24.33 5.28
CA ALA A 150 38.39 -25.77 5.01
C ALA A 150 38.73 -26.08 3.53
N VAL A 151 38.15 -25.34 2.58
CA VAL A 151 38.44 -25.46 1.15
C VAL A 151 39.91 -25.12 0.84
N SER A 152 40.50 -24.15 1.53
CA SER A 152 41.92 -23.80 1.36
C SER A 152 42.91 -24.90 1.83
N LEU A 153 42.44 -25.90 2.59
CA LEU A 153 43.25 -27.06 2.97
C LEU A 153 43.20 -28.20 1.95
N PHE A 154 42.20 -28.25 1.05
CA PHE A 154 42.11 -29.32 0.04
C PHE A 154 43.30 -29.39 -0.93
N PRO A 155 43.92 -28.28 -1.39
CA PRO A 155 45.15 -28.35 -2.19
C PRO A 155 46.31 -29.04 -1.45
N PHE A 156 46.46 -28.78 -0.15
CA PHE A 156 47.49 -29.40 0.68
C PHE A 156 47.21 -30.90 0.90
N ILE A 157 45.98 -31.26 1.31
CA ILE A 157 45.57 -32.67 1.47
C ILE A 157 45.77 -33.44 0.16
N ARG A 158 45.52 -32.79 -0.98
CA ARG A 158 45.77 -33.38 -2.30
C ARG A 158 47.26 -33.58 -2.58
N SER A 159 48.13 -32.60 -2.31
CA SER A 159 49.57 -32.78 -2.52
C SER A 159 50.18 -33.86 -1.62
N GLU A 160 49.68 -34.02 -0.38
CA GLU A 160 50.08 -35.13 0.49
C GLU A 160 49.62 -36.49 -0.08
N LEU A 161 48.39 -36.59 -0.58
CA LEU A 161 47.88 -37.82 -1.22
C LEU A 161 48.63 -38.16 -2.51
N ASP A 162 48.93 -37.17 -3.35
CA ASP A 162 49.73 -37.36 -4.56
C ASP A 162 51.18 -37.77 -4.19
N SER A 163 51.77 -37.21 -3.13
CA SER A 163 53.09 -37.63 -2.62
C SER A 163 53.11 -39.06 -2.09
N ILE A 164 52.13 -39.45 -1.27
CA ILE A 164 51.96 -40.82 -0.77
C ILE A 164 51.80 -41.80 -1.94
N LYS A 165 51.03 -41.42 -2.97
CA LYS A 165 50.85 -42.21 -4.19
C LYS A 165 52.18 -42.43 -4.92
N GLU A 166 53.01 -41.41 -5.11
CA GLU A 166 54.31 -41.58 -5.77
C GLU A 166 55.25 -42.47 -4.94
N VAL A 167 55.28 -42.34 -3.61
CA VAL A 167 56.04 -43.24 -2.72
C VAL A 167 55.56 -44.69 -2.84
N ILE A 168 54.26 -44.93 -2.96
CA ILE A 168 53.70 -46.28 -3.18
C ILE A 168 54.11 -46.81 -4.57
N SER A 169 54.00 -46.01 -5.63
CA SER A 169 54.44 -46.39 -6.99
C SER A 169 55.91 -46.79 -7.02
N THR A 170 56.80 -45.95 -6.50
CA THR A 170 58.24 -46.23 -6.43
C THR A 170 58.54 -47.50 -5.62
N ASN A 171 57.82 -47.75 -4.51
CA ASN A 171 58.00 -48.98 -3.73
C ASN A 171 57.51 -50.24 -4.45
N LEU A 172 56.44 -50.15 -5.26
CA LEU A 172 55.96 -51.25 -6.10
C LEU A 172 56.94 -51.57 -7.24
N GLU A 173 57.54 -50.54 -7.85
CA GLU A 173 58.61 -50.70 -8.86
C GLU A 173 59.87 -51.31 -8.26
N ASN A 174 60.32 -50.83 -7.09
CA ASN A 174 61.44 -51.41 -6.35
C ASN A 174 61.19 -52.88 -5.97
N PHE A 175 59.97 -53.22 -5.54
CA PHE A 175 59.60 -54.61 -5.23
C PHE A 175 59.56 -55.50 -6.48
N ALA A 176 59.09 -54.98 -7.61
CA ALA A 176 59.12 -55.70 -8.89
C ALA A 176 60.56 -55.97 -9.37
N ALA A 177 61.46 -54.98 -9.24
CA ALA A 177 62.87 -55.13 -9.56
C ALA A 177 63.57 -56.15 -8.63
N MET A 178 63.39 -56.04 -7.31
CA MET A 178 63.92 -56.99 -6.33
C MET A 178 63.42 -58.42 -6.59
N LYS A 179 62.14 -58.59 -6.91
CA LYS A 179 61.55 -59.88 -7.27
C LYS A 179 62.25 -60.49 -8.50
N GLU A 180 62.44 -59.70 -9.56
CA GLU A 180 63.12 -60.18 -10.77
C GLU A 180 64.59 -60.53 -10.49
N GLU A 181 65.31 -59.74 -9.69
CA GLU A 181 66.67 -60.07 -9.26
C GLU A 181 66.71 -61.41 -8.50
N ILE A 182 65.82 -61.62 -7.53
CA ILE A 182 65.71 -62.89 -6.79
C ILE A 182 65.42 -64.06 -7.73
N PHE A 183 64.54 -63.89 -8.74
CA PHE A 183 64.30 -64.93 -9.76
C PHE A 183 65.55 -65.23 -10.59
N GLN A 184 66.35 -64.22 -10.93
CA GLN A 184 67.61 -64.40 -11.65
C GLN A 184 68.68 -65.09 -10.77
N GLN A 185 68.80 -64.73 -9.49
CA GLN A 185 69.68 -65.39 -8.53
C GLN A 185 69.29 -66.88 -8.34
N ILE A 186 68.00 -67.18 -8.11
CA ILE A 186 67.49 -68.57 -8.02
C ILE A 186 67.82 -69.35 -9.30
N LYS A 187 67.63 -68.75 -10.47
CA LYS A 187 67.93 -69.36 -11.78
C LYS A 187 69.43 -69.61 -11.98
N ALA A 188 70.30 -68.73 -11.50
CA ALA A 188 71.74 -68.89 -11.53
C ALA A 188 72.20 -70.05 -10.60
N VAL A 189 71.79 -70.03 -9.33
CA VAL A 189 72.10 -71.09 -8.35
C VAL A 189 71.57 -72.45 -8.81
N SER A 190 70.34 -72.50 -9.35
CA SER A 190 69.76 -73.73 -9.91
C SER A 190 70.58 -74.27 -11.08
N LYS A 191 71.07 -73.39 -11.97
CA LYS A 191 71.92 -73.77 -13.10
C LYS A 191 73.29 -74.28 -12.62
N GLU A 192 73.89 -73.63 -11.61
CA GLU A 192 75.16 -74.06 -11.04
C GLU A 192 75.03 -75.44 -10.36
N ALA A 193 74.02 -75.63 -9.52
CA ALA A 193 73.71 -76.92 -8.88
C ALA A 193 73.52 -78.05 -9.92
N LEU A 194 72.77 -77.79 -11.00
CA LEU A 194 72.61 -78.72 -12.12
C LEU A 194 73.95 -79.09 -12.81
N THR A 195 74.99 -78.26 -12.72
CA THR A 195 76.33 -78.59 -13.22
C THR A 195 77.24 -79.27 -12.19
N GLU A 196 77.05 -79.07 -10.88
CA GLU A 196 77.83 -79.79 -9.85
C GLU A 196 77.28 -81.20 -9.57
N ILE A 197 75.96 -81.40 -9.60
CA ILE A 197 75.32 -82.73 -9.42
C ILE A 197 75.99 -83.83 -10.27
N PRO A 198 76.20 -83.69 -11.60
CA PRO A 198 76.89 -84.72 -12.38
C PRO A 198 78.38 -84.88 -11.99
N LYS A 199 79.08 -83.82 -11.60
CA LYS A 199 80.48 -83.90 -11.13
C LYS A 199 80.60 -84.60 -9.76
N LEU A 200 79.60 -84.43 -8.88
CA LEU A 200 79.52 -85.12 -7.60
C LEU A 200 79.16 -86.59 -7.80
N ASN A 201 78.18 -86.89 -8.67
CA ASN A 201 77.84 -88.27 -9.05
C ASN A 201 79.02 -89.00 -9.71
N GLN A 202 79.82 -88.32 -10.55
CA GLN A 202 81.04 -88.89 -11.14
C GLN A 202 82.11 -89.18 -10.09
N ARG A 203 82.29 -88.28 -9.10
CA ARG A 203 83.21 -88.48 -7.96
C ARG A 203 82.75 -89.65 -7.07
N LEU A 204 81.45 -89.73 -6.76
CA LEU A 204 80.84 -90.84 -6.01
C LEU A 204 81.03 -92.18 -6.75
N ALA A 205 80.68 -92.24 -8.03
CA ALA A 205 80.85 -93.43 -8.87
C ALA A 205 82.32 -93.82 -9.11
N LYS A 206 83.29 -92.92 -8.87
CA LYS A 206 84.72 -93.28 -8.79
C LYS A 206 85.05 -93.92 -7.44
N SER A 207 84.67 -93.27 -6.34
CA SER A 207 84.92 -93.76 -4.98
C SER A 207 84.25 -95.12 -4.70
N GLN A 208 83.06 -95.37 -5.27
CA GLN A 208 82.38 -96.67 -5.20
C GLN A 208 83.22 -97.79 -5.84
N ARG A 209 83.75 -97.60 -7.05
CA ARG A 209 84.65 -98.58 -7.71
C ARG A 209 85.97 -98.78 -6.98
N GLU A 210 86.50 -97.72 -6.36
CA GLU A 210 87.69 -97.83 -5.51
C GLU A 210 87.39 -98.65 -4.24
N ASN A 211 86.22 -98.47 -3.63
CA ASN A 211 85.76 -99.26 -2.49
C ASN A 211 85.49 -100.74 -2.87
N GLU A 212 84.86 -101.01 -4.01
CA GLU A 212 84.68 -102.37 -4.57
C GLU A 212 86.04 -103.07 -4.77
N CYS A 213 87.03 -102.37 -5.34
CA CYS A 213 88.39 -102.88 -5.50
C CYS A 213 89.09 -103.16 -4.15
N LEU A 214 88.85 -102.34 -3.13
CA LEU A 214 89.37 -102.57 -1.78
C LEU A 214 88.67 -103.74 -1.09
N GLN A 215 87.35 -103.89 -1.24
CA GLN A 215 86.61 -105.05 -0.74
C GLN A 215 87.07 -106.36 -1.40
N GLU A 216 87.39 -106.34 -2.69
CA GLU A 216 87.95 -107.51 -3.40
C GLU A 216 89.34 -107.88 -2.85
N LYS A 217 90.21 -106.88 -2.61
CA LYS A 217 91.52 -107.09 -1.97
C LYS A 217 91.39 -107.62 -0.54
N VAL A 218 90.44 -107.11 0.25
CA VAL A 218 90.16 -107.64 1.59
C VAL A 218 89.72 -109.10 1.50
N ARG A 219 88.77 -109.44 0.62
CA ARG A 219 88.29 -110.82 0.44
C ARG A 219 89.41 -111.78 0.03
N HIS A 220 90.30 -111.36 -0.87
CA HIS A 220 91.49 -112.12 -1.23
C HIS A 220 92.45 -112.31 -0.04
N LEU A 221 92.71 -111.25 0.74
CA LEU A 221 93.56 -111.34 1.93
C LEU A 221 92.96 -112.21 3.03
N THR A 222 91.63 -112.22 3.20
CA THR A 222 90.92 -113.18 4.06
C THR A 222 91.16 -114.62 3.58
N GLY A 223 90.90 -114.94 2.31
CA GLY A 223 91.15 -116.28 1.77
C GLY A 223 92.63 -116.74 1.87
N VAL A 224 93.58 -115.80 1.80
CA VAL A 224 95.00 -116.09 2.07
C VAL A 224 95.25 -116.35 3.56
N ALA A 225 94.65 -115.58 4.47
CA ALA A 225 94.72 -115.81 5.91
C ALA A 225 94.11 -117.16 6.29
N ASP A 226 92.92 -117.50 5.77
CA ASP A 226 92.26 -118.80 5.97
C ASP A 226 93.16 -119.96 5.48
N THR A 227 93.85 -119.77 4.35
CA THR A 227 94.82 -120.75 3.81
C THR A 227 96.07 -120.89 4.69
N VAL A 228 96.55 -119.80 5.28
CA VAL A 228 97.67 -119.82 6.24
C VAL A 228 97.25 -120.47 7.56
N GLU A 229 96.03 -120.22 8.03
CA GLU A 229 95.50 -120.87 9.22
C GLU A 229 95.33 -122.37 8.99
N LEU A 230 94.75 -122.79 7.85
CA LEU A 230 94.62 -124.20 7.48
C LEU A 230 96.00 -124.90 7.40
N LYS A 231 97.02 -124.24 6.85
CA LYS A 231 98.40 -124.77 6.86
C LYS A 231 99.02 -124.80 8.25
N THR A 232 98.65 -123.86 9.13
CA THR A 232 99.11 -123.86 10.54
C THR A 232 98.47 -125.02 11.31
N GLN A 233 97.17 -125.27 11.13
CA GLN A 233 96.47 -126.43 11.66
C GLN A 233 97.07 -127.75 11.11
N GLN A 234 97.44 -127.80 9.83
CA GLN A 234 98.11 -128.95 9.20
C GLN A 234 99.51 -129.20 9.78
N LEU A 235 100.32 -128.15 9.97
CA LEU A 235 101.61 -128.24 10.66
C LEU A 235 101.45 -128.68 12.12
N GLN A 236 100.39 -128.24 12.79
CA GLN A 236 100.07 -128.64 14.16
C GLN A 236 99.62 -130.11 14.26
N THR A 237 98.95 -130.66 13.23
CA THR A 237 98.70 -132.11 13.14
C THR A 237 99.97 -132.90 12.84
N SER A 238 100.85 -132.40 11.96
CA SER A 238 102.18 -133.01 11.75
C SER A 238 103.06 -132.94 13.00
N LEU A 239 102.95 -131.89 13.83
CA LEU A 239 103.61 -131.79 15.13
C LEU A 239 103.04 -132.83 16.12
N GLN A 240 101.73 -133.05 16.14
CA GLN A 240 101.10 -134.12 16.93
C GLN A 240 101.58 -135.51 16.47
N GLN A 241 101.67 -135.78 15.16
CA GLN A 241 102.25 -137.01 14.63
C GLN A 241 103.74 -137.17 14.97
N GLY A 242 104.51 -136.08 14.97
CA GLY A 242 105.89 -136.05 15.43
C GLY A 242 106.02 -136.40 16.92
N ASN A 243 105.11 -135.89 17.75
CA ASN A 243 105.04 -136.21 19.17
C ASN A 243 104.61 -137.67 19.40
N GLU A 244 103.69 -138.22 18.60
CA GLU A 244 103.26 -139.62 18.68
C GLU A 244 104.35 -140.61 18.22
N LEU A 245 105.15 -140.23 17.20
CA LEU A 245 106.38 -140.93 16.85
C LEU A 245 107.42 -140.82 17.97
N GLN A 246 107.54 -139.66 18.63
CA GLN A 246 108.44 -139.48 19.75
C GLN A 246 108.03 -140.31 20.99
N SER A 247 106.73 -140.52 21.25
CA SER A 247 106.28 -141.47 22.27
C SER A 247 106.55 -142.91 21.88
N ARG A 248 106.31 -143.31 20.62
CA ARG A 248 106.66 -144.67 20.15
C ARG A 248 108.17 -144.94 20.19
N CYS A 249 109.01 -143.94 19.95
CA CYS A 249 110.45 -144.06 20.18
C CYS A 249 110.79 -144.27 21.66
N ARG A 250 110.09 -143.60 22.60
CA ARG A 250 110.29 -143.82 24.06
C ARG A 250 109.78 -145.18 24.55
N GLU A 251 108.85 -145.80 23.84
CA GLU A 251 108.38 -147.17 24.11
C GLU A 251 109.36 -148.21 23.54
N LEU A 252 109.77 -148.09 22.27
CA LEU A 252 110.76 -148.96 21.64
C LEU A 252 112.16 -148.86 22.29
N GLN A 253 112.48 -147.75 22.96
CA GLN A 253 113.74 -147.57 23.69
C GLN A 253 113.74 -148.25 25.09
N LYS A 254 112.75 -149.09 25.42
CA LYS A 254 112.78 -150.00 26.58
C LYS A 254 113.06 -151.48 26.23
N GLU A 255 113.09 -151.84 24.95
CA GLU A 255 113.47 -153.16 24.43
C GLU A 255 114.33 -152.96 23.16
N THR A 256 115.66 -152.87 23.18
CA THR A 256 116.63 -153.46 24.12
C THR A 256 117.96 -152.71 24.04
N LEU A 257 118.64 -152.49 25.18
CA LEU A 257 120.08 -152.18 25.21
C LEU A 257 120.82 -153.27 26.01
N VAL A 258 121.60 -154.07 25.29
CA VAL A 258 122.47 -155.16 25.77
C VAL A 258 123.75 -155.12 24.90
N PHE A 259 124.82 -155.77 25.37
CA PHE A 259 126.24 -155.63 25.00
C PHE A 259 126.95 -154.49 25.75
N ASP A 260 128.20 -154.66 26.21
CA ASP A 260 129.12 -155.82 26.10
C ASP A 260 129.16 -156.67 27.42
N GLN A 261 129.84 -157.83 27.56
CA GLN A 261 130.91 -158.47 26.77
C GLN A 261 130.93 -160.01 27.00
N TYR A 262 131.19 -160.84 25.96
CA TYR A 262 131.93 -162.14 25.89
C TYR A 262 131.85 -163.15 27.10
N PHE A 263 131.80 -164.50 27.01
CA PHE A 263 131.95 -165.56 25.99
C PHE A 263 131.64 -166.93 26.70
N ILE A 264 131.59 -168.17 26.15
CA ILE A 264 131.73 -168.78 24.80
C ILE A 264 130.98 -170.15 24.76
N PHE A 265 130.73 -170.70 23.56
CA PHE A 265 130.51 -172.11 23.14
C PHE A 265 129.98 -173.22 24.12
N GLN A 266 128.78 -173.72 23.79
CA GLN A 266 128.50 -175.06 23.22
C GLN A 266 128.88 -176.38 23.97
N ALA A 267 127.86 -177.26 24.05
CA ALA A 267 127.87 -178.72 24.29
C ALA A 267 127.94 -179.29 25.74
N LEU A 268 126.84 -179.97 26.10
CA LEU A 268 126.72 -181.20 26.91
C LEU A 268 127.32 -181.29 28.34
N LEU A 269 126.41 -181.15 29.31
CA LEU A 269 126.00 -182.22 30.25
C LEU A 269 126.99 -182.70 31.36
N PHE A 270 126.74 -182.22 32.59
CA PHE A 270 126.61 -183.00 33.86
C PHE A 270 127.82 -183.22 34.83
N LEU A 271 127.88 -182.38 35.89
CA LEU A 271 128.42 -182.61 37.27
C LEU A 271 129.95 -182.90 37.43
N LEU A 272 130.62 -182.63 38.58
CA LEU A 272 130.22 -182.77 39.99
C LEU A 272 131.13 -181.99 41.00
N ILE A 273 130.54 -181.44 42.09
CA ILE A 273 131.10 -181.19 43.47
C ILE A 273 131.98 -179.94 43.86
N ASN A 274 131.46 -179.18 44.86
CA ASN A 274 132.09 -178.39 45.98
C ASN A 274 133.14 -177.26 45.71
N LYS A 275 133.26 -176.16 46.49
CA LYS A 275 132.54 -175.66 47.71
C LYS A 275 132.79 -174.13 47.94
N ASN A 276 131.75 -173.36 48.32
CA ASN A 276 131.77 -172.06 49.08
C ASN A 276 132.46 -170.82 48.43
N ILE A 277 132.50 -169.54 48.93
CA ILE A 277 131.65 -168.55 49.69
C ILE A 277 132.36 -167.14 49.49
N VAL A 278 131.84 -165.90 49.31
CA VAL A 278 130.55 -165.15 49.51
C VAL A 278 130.50 -164.31 50.83
N PRO A 279 130.01 -163.04 50.94
CA PRO A 279 129.84 -161.90 49.98
C PRO A 279 130.39 -160.52 50.50
N MET A 280 130.23 -159.40 49.75
CA MET A 280 130.09 -158.04 50.36
C MET A 280 129.47 -156.94 49.46
N LEU A 281 129.84 -156.84 48.17
CA LEU A 281 129.77 -155.56 47.42
C LEU A 281 128.38 -155.02 46.98
N LEU A 282 127.32 -155.82 46.98
CA LEU A 282 126.07 -155.48 46.26
C LEU A 282 125.15 -154.44 46.95
N PHE A 283 125.45 -154.02 48.18
CA PHE A 283 124.53 -153.18 48.96
C PHE A 283 124.59 -151.68 48.62
N LEU A 284 125.69 -151.20 48.03
CA LEU A 284 125.96 -149.76 47.91
C LEU A 284 125.27 -149.09 46.71
N ASP A 285 125.19 -149.76 45.55
CA ASP A 285 124.59 -149.23 44.31
C ASP A 285 123.11 -148.84 44.48
N PHE A 286 122.36 -149.70 45.18
CA PHE A 286 120.94 -149.51 45.41
C PHE A 286 120.61 -148.21 46.16
N ILE A 287 121.48 -147.80 47.08
CA ILE A 287 121.32 -146.56 47.87
C ILE A 287 121.52 -145.32 46.98
N CYS A 288 122.55 -145.33 46.13
CA CYS A 288 122.86 -144.21 45.24
C CYS A 288 121.71 -143.89 44.26
N ARG A 289 121.03 -144.92 43.74
CA ARG A 289 119.88 -144.73 42.84
C ARG A 289 118.69 -144.08 43.53
N LEU A 290 118.34 -144.54 44.74
CA LEU A 290 117.25 -143.96 45.55
C LEU A 290 117.53 -142.50 45.94
N MET A 291 118.78 -142.16 46.25
CA MET A 291 119.17 -140.75 46.53
C MET A 291 118.95 -139.84 45.31
N LYS A 292 119.20 -140.32 44.08
CA LYS A 292 118.98 -139.54 42.86
C LYS A 292 117.49 -139.33 42.59
N GLU A 293 116.69 -140.39 42.69
CA GLU A 293 115.22 -140.32 42.51
C GLU A 293 114.58 -139.38 43.55
N LEU A 294 115.00 -139.43 44.82
CA LEU A 294 114.54 -138.52 45.87
C LEU A 294 114.81 -137.05 45.51
N LYS A 295 116.04 -136.75 45.04
CA LYS A 295 116.43 -135.39 44.65
C LYS A 295 115.67 -134.87 43.43
N GLU A 296 115.45 -135.71 42.41
CA GLU A 296 114.62 -135.35 41.26
C GLU A 296 113.16 -135.09 41.66
N LYS A 297 112.64 -135.82 42.66
CA LYS A 297 111.31 -135.53 43.22
C LYS A 297 111.28 -134.23 44.03
N GLU A 298 112.29 -133.95 44.83
CA GLU A 298 112.43 -132.70 45.59
C GLU A 298 112.51 -131.48 44.65
N GLU A 299 113.31 -131.56 43.59
CA GLU A 299 113.39 -130.53 42.54
C GLU A 299 112.04 -130.36 41.81
N SER A 300 111.34 -131.45 41.49
CA SER A 300 110.00 -131.37 40.89
C SER A 300 108.94 -130.77 41.83
N LEU A 301 109.03 -131.03 43.13
CA LEU A 301 108.16 -130.48 44.15
C LEU A 301 108.39 -128.97 44.31
N LEU A 302 109.65 -128.52 44.26
CA LEU A 302 110.00 -127.10 44.29
C LEU A 302 109.44 -126.35 43.08
N ILE A 303 109.52 -126.94 41.88
CA ILE A 303 108.91 -126.36 40.66
C ILE A 303 107.38 -126.26 40.80
N CYS A 304 106.72 -127.32 41.25
CA CYS A 304 105.28 -127.29 41.54
C CYS A 304 104.92 -126.21 42.58
N GLN A 305 105.72 -126.06 43.65
CA GLN A 305 105.50 -125.05 44.68
C GLN A 305 105.68 -123.62 44.14
N GLN A 306 106.61 -123.39 43.23
CA GLN A 306 106.79 -122.11 42.53
C GLN A 306 105.60 -121.80 41.62
N ILE A 307 105.11 -122.79 40.85
CA ILE A 307 103.92 -122.65 39.99
C ILE A 307 102.68 -122.34 40.84
N CYS A 308 102.47 -123.03 41.96
CA CYS A 308 101.36 -122.75 42.88
C CYS A 308 101.41 -121.33 43.45
N LYS A 309 102.60 -120.82 43.84
CA LYS A 309 102.77 -119.43 44.28
C LYS A 309 102.43 -118.43 43.18
N HIS A 310 102.94 -118.64 41.97
CA HIS A 310 102.68 -117.74 40.85
C HIS A 310 101.18 -117.68 40.49
N LEU A 311 100.49 -118.82 40.47
CA LEU A 311 99.03 -118.87 40.26
C LEU A 311 98.27 -118.20 41.41
N GLN A 312 98.72 -118.33 42.66
CA GLN A 312 98.13 -117.65 43.82
C GLN A 312 98.30 -116.12 43.73
N GLU A 313 99.45 -115.64 43.26
CA GLU A 313 99.69 -114.22 42.98
C GLU A 313 98.83 -113.70 41.81
N GLU A 314 98.68 -114.50 40.73
CA GLU A 314 97.84 -114.14 39.57
C GLU A 314 96.34 -114.09 39.93
N VAL A 315 95.87 -114.99 40.80
CA VAL A 315 94.51 -114.94 41.37
C VAL A 315 94.33 -113.67 42.21
N ALA A 316 95.23 -113.38 43.15
CA ALA A 316 95.15 -112.17 43.98
C ALA A 316 95.26 -110.86 43.17
N GLU A 317 95.91 -110.89 42.00
CA GLU A 317 95.95 -109.78 41.03
C GLU A 317 94.63 -109.65 40.24
N LYS A 318 93.99 -110.77 39.88
CA LYS A 318 92.65 -110.78 39.25
C LYS A 318 91.57 -110.33 40.22
N GLU A 319 91.59 -110.78 41.47
CA GLU A 319 90.66 -110.35 42.53
C GLU A 319 90.73 -108.83 42.74
N ARG A 320 91.95 -108.28 42.92
CA ARG A 320 92.14 -106.82 43.06
C ARG A 320 91.63 -106.05 41.84
N LYS A 321 91.81 -106.56 40.61
CA LYS A 321 91.26 -105.99 39.38
C LYS A 321 89.74 -106.08 39.29
N GLU A 322 89.14 -107.18 39.74
CA GLU A 322 87.69 -107.37 39.79
C GLU A 322 87.03 -106.41 40.79
N GLU A 323 87.62 -106.23 41.97
CA GLU A 323 87.18 -105.19 42.91
C GLU A 323 87.34 -103.77 42.33
N ASP A 324 88.45 -103.49 41.63
CA ASP A 324 88.69 -102.20 40.99
C ASP A 324 87.63 -101.89 39.93
N LEU A 325 87.20 -102.91 39.18
CA LEU A 325 86.10 -102.81 38.22
C LEU A 325 84.75 -102.65 38.93
N LYS A 326 84.43 -103.43 39.97
CA LYS A 326 83.22 -103.24 40.79
C LYS A 326 83.13 -101.84 41.38
N ARG A 327 84.23 -101.32 41.93
CA ARG A 327 84.34 -99.95 42.49
C ARG A 327 84.27 -98.85 41.42
N ARG A 328 84.52 -99.15 40.14
CA ARG A 328 84.25 -98.23 39.01
C ARG A 328 82.79 -98.32 38.57
N SER A 329 82.28 -99.54 38.38
CA SER A 329 80.89 -99.83 37.97
C SER A 329 79.88 -99.13 38.89
N GLY A 330 80.00 -99.34 40.21
CA GLY A 330 79.13 -98.71 41.20
C GLY A 330 79.17 -97.17 41.23
N ARG A 331 80.28 -96.54 40.79
CA ARG A 331 80.32 -95.08 40.60
C ARG A 331 79.53 -94.67 39.36
N SER A 332 79.79 -95.29 38.21
CA SER A 332 79.03 -95.03 36.99
C SER A 332 77.55 -95.37 37.10
N GLU A 333 77.17 -96.37 37.91
CA GLU A 333 75.78 -96.69 38.23
C GLU A 333 75.13 -95.59 39.09
N SER A 334 75.84 -95.09 40.11
CA SER A 334 75.36 -93.95 40.91
C SER A 334 75.25 -92.67 40.10
N GLU A 335 76.21 -92.38 39.22
CA GLU A 335 76.18 -91.24 38.30
C GLU A 335 74.99 -91.35 37.33
N LEU A 336 74.80 -92.53 36.71
CA LEU A 336 73.65 -92.85 35.86
C LEU A 336 72.32 -92.62 36.60
N GLU A 337 72.19 -93.07 37.85
CA GLU A 337 70.94 -92.91 38.61
C GLU A 337 70.66 -91.44 38.95
N THR A 338 71.69 -90.64 39.28
CA THR A 338 71.51 -89.18 39.45
C THR A 338 71.11 -88.50 38.14
N LEU A 339 71.65 -88.93 37.00
CA LEU A 339 71.26 -88.41 35.69
C LEU A 339 69.83 -88.78 35.29
N LYS A 340 69.35 -89.99 35.62
CA LYS A 340 67.94 -90.38 35.46
C LYS A 340 67.00 -89.52 36.32
N ALA A 341 67.38 -89.26 37.57
CA ALA A 341 66.57 -88.44 38.49
C ALA A 341 66.49 -86.97 38.03
N LEU A 342 67.60 -86.41 37.55
CA LEU A 342 67.60 -85.08 36.93
C LEU A 342 66.79 -85.05 35.63
N LEU A 343 66.90 -86.08 34.78
CA LEU A 343 66.12 -86.18 33.55
C LEU A 343 64.61 -86.17 33.85
N SER A 344 64.12 -87.06 34.73
CA SER A 344 62.70 -87.14 35.07
C SER A 344 62.17 -85.88 35.76
N GLN A 345 62.99 -85.19 36.55
CA GLN A 345 62.66 -83.85 37.06
C GLN A 345 62.48 -82.85 35.90
N THR A 346 63.45 -82.74 34.98
CA THR A 346 63.35 -81.80 33.86
C THR A 346 62.20 -82.12 32.89
N GLU A 347 61.87 -83.41 32.70
CA GLU A 347 60.70 -83.83 31.94
C GLU A 347 59.40 -83.35 32.61
N GLN A 348 59.30 -83.49 33.94
CA GLN A 348 58.15 -83.00 34.71
C GLN A 348 58.04 -81.46 34.69
N GLU A 349 59.16 -80.73 34.81
CA GLU A 349 59.19 -79.27 34.69
C GLU A 349 58.73 -78.82 33.28
N VAL A 350 59.19 -79.50 32.23
CA VAL A 350 58.75 -79.25 30.84
C VAL A 350 57.26 -79.56 30.65
N LEU A 351 56.69 -80.56 31.34
CA LEU A 351 55.24 -80.81 31.32
C LEU A 351 54.45 -79.68 32.03
N MET A 352 54.91 -79.23 33.20
CA MET A 352 54.28 -78.10 33.90
C MET A 352 54.30 -76.82 33.05
N LEU A 353 55.45 -76.47 32.47
CA LEU A 353 55.60 -75.28 31.61
C LEU A 353 54.74 -75.35 30.33
N LYS A 354 54.52 -76.56 29.77
CA LYS A 354 53.55 -76.75 28.67
C LYS A 354 52.12 -76.48 29.14
N GLN A 355 51.72 -77.00 30.29
CA GLN A 355 50.39 -76.83 30.84
C GLN A 355 50.10 -75.37 31.22
N GLU A 356 51.08 -74.65 31.81
CA GLU A 356 51.01 -73.21 32.06
C GLU A 356 50.85 -72.41 30.76
N ARG A 357 51.63 -72.75 29.72
CA ARG A 357 51.52 -72.12 28.39
C ARG A 357 50.14 -72.35 27.76
N GLU A 358 49.57 -73.53 27.89
CA GLU A 358 48.23 -73.84 27.37
C GLU A 358 47.13 -73.08 28.12
N LEU A 359 47.18 -73.03 29.46
CA LEU A 359 46.27 -72.22 30.28
C LEU A 359 46.35 -70.73 29.92
N LEU A 360 47.57 -70.22 29.70
CA LEU A 360 47.81 -68.82 29.32
C LEU A 360 47.31 -68.51 27.90
N LEU A 361 47.45 -69.45 26.95
CA LEU A 361 46.86 -69.32 25.61
C LEU A 361 45.33 -69.31 25.66
N VAL A 362 44.70 -70.22 26.41
CA VAL A 362 43.23 -70.24 26.60
C VAL A 362 42.73 -68.95 27.25
N SER A 363 43.46 -68.43 28.25
CA SER A 363 43.15 -67.14 28.89
C SER A 363 43.24 -65.96 27.90
N GLN A 364 44.31 -65.90 27.10
CA GLN A 364 44.49 -64.86 26.08
C GLN A 364 43.42 -64.94 24.98
N GLN A 365 43.06 -66.14 24.54
CA GLN A 365 41.99 -66.35 23.55
C GLN A 365 40.64 -65.88 24.11
N SER A 366 40.24 -66.32 25.31
CA SER A 366 38.98 -65.91 25.93
C SER A 366 38.90 -64.39 26.12
N ARG A 367 39.99 -63.74 26.55
CA ARG A 367 40.05 -62.27 26.65
C ARG A 367 39.93 -61.58 25.29
N THR A 368 40.45 -62.19 24.23
CA THR A 368 40.33 -61.68 22.85
C THR A 368 38.90 -61.81 22.33
N GLU A 369 38.24 -62.95 22.58
CA GLU A 369 36.83 -63.18 22.22
C GLU A 369 35.89 -62.22 22.95
N GLN A 370 36.12 -61.98 24.24
CA GLN A 370 35.38 -60.98 25.03
C GLN A 370 35.52 -59.57 24.45
N LEU A 371 36.75 -59.15 24.09
CA LEU A 371 36.99 -57.82 23.49
C LEU A 371 36.36 -57.70 22.09
N GLN A 372 36.41 -58.75 21.27
CA GLN A 372 35.71 -58.77 19.98
C GLN A 372 34.19 -58.66 20.17
N GLU A 373 33.60 -59.37 21.13
CA GLU A 373 32.16 -59.33 21.33
C GLU A 373 31.69 -58.00 21.94
N ALA A 374 32.46 -57.40 22.84
CA ALA A 374 32.23 -56.03 23.31
C ALA A 374 32.26 -55.01 22.15
N LEU A 375 33.18 -55.17 21.18
CA LEU A 375 33.19 -54.37 19.95
C LEU A 375 31.94 -54.61 19.08
N ARG A 376 31.52 -55.87 18.85
CA ARG A 376 30.29 -56.16 18.10
C ARG A 376 29.04 -55.58 18.77
N GLN A 377 28.99 -55.58 20.10
CA GLN A 377 27.89 -54.96 20.87
C GLN A 377 27.93 -53.42 20.77
N LYS A 378 29.12 -52.80 20.83
CA LYS A 378 29.31 -51.36 20.59
C LYS A 378 28.78 -50.96 19.20
N LEU A 379 29.24 -51.61 18.13
CA LEU A 379 28.77 -51.37 16.76
C LEU A 379 27.24 -51.49 16.65
N ARG A 380 26.65 -52.61 17.11
CA ARG A 380 25.18 -52.81 17.13
C ARG A 380 24.44 -51.70 17.90
N SER A 381 25.04 -51.13 18.95
CA SER A 381 24.45 -50.02 19.70
C SER A 381 24.55 -48.69 18.95
N GLU A 382 25.66 -48.43 18.25
CA GLU A 382 25.86 -47.23 17.44
C GLU A 382 24.96 -47.23 16.19
N ASP A 383 24.80 -48.37 15.53
CA ASP A 383 23.84 -48.54 14.43
C ASP A 383 22.40 -48.32 14.91
N SER A 384 22.03 -48.87 16.08
CA SER A 384 20.72 -48.58 16.69
C SER A 384 20.53 -47.11 17.08
N TRP A 385 21.59 -46.34 17.31
CA TRP A 385 21.50 -44.88 17.50
C TRP A 385 21.43 -44.11 16.19
N ARG A 386 22.14 -44.57 15.14
CA ARG A 386 22.03 -44.06 13.77
C ARG A 386 20.61 -44.20 13.23
N ASP A 387 20.02 -45.38 13.31
CA ASP A 387 18.65 -45.66 12.88
C ASP A 387 17.63 -44.73 13.55
N LYS A 388 17.81 -44.45 14.85
CA LYS A 388 16.97 -43.50 15.60
C LYS A 388 17.14 -42.07 15.10
N LEU A 389 18.38 -41.64 14.88
CA LEU A 389 18.70 -40.29 14.40
C LEU A 389 18.16 -40.05 12.98
N GLU A 390 18.32 -41.02 12.09
CA GLU A 390 17.79 -40.97 10.71
C GLU A 390 16.26 -41.03 10.69
N MET A 391 15.65 -41.87 11.53
CA MET A 391 14.19 -41.90 11.71
C MET A 391 13.65 -40.56 12.23
N ASP A 392 14.30 -39.94 13.22
CA ASP A 392 13.82 -38.68 13.80
C ASP A 392 14.10 -37.48 12.89
N LEU A 393 15.18 -37.51 12.09
CA LEU A 393 15.40 -36.59 10.97
C LEU A 393 14.28 -36.72 9.92
N ALA A 394 13.94 -37.94 9.51
CA ALA A 394 12.86 -38.20 8.55
C ALA A 394 11.48 -37.75 9.07
N LYS A 395 11.19 -37.94 10.37
CA LYS A 395 9.99 -37.37 11.03
C LYS A 395 10.02 -35.84 11.02
N GLY A 396 11.18 -35.22 11.27
CA GLY A 396 11.38 -33.78 11.18
C GLY A 396 11.07 -33.26 9.78
N GLU A 397 11.71 -33.84 8.76
CA GLU A 397 11.43 -33.53 7.35
C GLU A 397 9.95 -33.70 6.98
N ALA A 398 9.30 -34.78 7.42
CA ALA A 398 7.89 -35.01 7.14
C ALA A 398 7.00 -33.91 7.74
N ARG A 399 7.25 -33.52 9.00
CA ARG A 399 6.55 -32.39 9.66
C ARG A 399 6.80 -31.06 8.96
N HIS A 400 8.03 -30.79 8.52
CA HIS A 400 8.33 -29.57 7.76
C HIS A 400 7.65 -29.56 6.39
N LYS A 401 7.62 -30.69 5.68
CA LYS A 401 6.90 -30.84 4.40
C LYS A 401 5.39 -30.64 4.59
N GLU A 402 4.80 -31.20 5.64
CA GLU A 402 3.40 -31.00 6.00
C GLU A 402 3.08 -29.54 6.36
N ALA A 403 3.93 -28.89 7.16
CA ALA A 403 3.75 -27.47 7.53
C ALA A 403 3.85 -26.54 6.31
N ILE A 404 4.80 -26.78 5.40
CA ILE A 404 4.93 -26.04 4.14
C ILE A 404 3.69 -26.23 3.26
N LEU A 405 3.09 -27.43 3.24
CA LEU A 405 1.84 -27.68 2.51
C LEU A 405 0.65 -26.94 3.15
N LYS A 406 0.53 -26.91 4.48
CA LYS A 406 -0.53 -26.16 5.18
C LYS A 406 -0.45 -24.65 4.92
N VAL A 407 0.72 -24.04 5.07
CA VAL A 407 0.91 -22.60 4.78
C VAL A 407 0.64 -22.28 3.31
N ARG A 408 0.94 -23.19 2.36
CA ARG A 408 0.58 -23.05 0.94
C ARG A 408 -0.92 -23.19 0.68
N GLU A 409 -1.60 -24.06 1.42
CA GLU A 409 -3.06 -24.25 1.35
C GLU A 409 -3.78 -23.00 1.88
N GLU A 410 -3.40 -22.55 3.08
CA GLU A 410 -3.89 -21.33 3.75
C GLU A 410 -3.71 -20.09 2.85
N ALA A 411 -2.51 -19.88 2.33
CA ALA A 411 -2.22 -18.76 1.41
C ALA A 411 -3.00 -18.85 0.09
N ARG A 412 -3.30 -20.06 -0.42
CA ARG A 412 -4.15 -20.20 -1.63
C ARG A 412 -5.59 -19.83 -1.33
N VAL A 413 -6.15 -20.33 -0.22
CA VAL A 413 -7.52 -20.03 0.21
C VAL A 413 -7.69 -18.53 0.46
N GLU A 414 -6.73 -17.86 1.11
CA GLU A 414 -6.81 -16.42 1.35
C GLU A 414 -6.73 -15.60 0.05
N LEU A 415 -5.86 -15.98 -0.90
CA LEU A 415 -5.82 -15.37 -2.23
C LEU A 415 -7.12 -15.57 -3.01
N ASP A 416 -7.75 -16.75 -2.94
CA ASP A 416 -9.02 -17.03 -3.62
C ASP A 416 -10.21 -16.30 -2.97
N LEU A 417 -10.23 -16.16 -1.65
CA LEU A 417 -11.20 -15.30 -0.94
C LEU A 417 -11.04 -13.82 -1.29
N GLU A 418 -9.81 -13.32 -1.42
CA GLU A 418 -9.56 -11.92 -1.81
C GLU A 418 -9.92 -11.68 -3.29
N ARG A 419 -9.63 -12.62 -4.19
CA ARG A 419 -10.14 -12.62 -5.57
C ARG A 419 -11.67 -12.57 -5.61
N GLN A 420 -12.36 -13.35 -4.77
CA GLN A 420 -13.82 -13.33 -4.69
C GLN A 420 -14.33 -11.96 -4.24
N LYS A 421 -13.77 -11.36 -3.17
CA LYS A 421 -14.12 -10.01 -2.71
C LYS A 421 -13.96 -8.96 -3.81
N GLN A 422 -12.87 -9.02 -4.57
CA GLN A 422 -12.61 -8.11 -5.69
C GLN A 422 -13.61 -8.32 -6.84
N GLN A 423 -13.96 -9.57 -7.17
CA GLN A 423 -14.98 -9.88 -8.17
C GLN A 423 -16.38 -9.41 -7.74
N GLU A 424 -16.76 -9.60 -6.47
CA GLU A 424 -18.01 -9.08 -5.91
C GLU A 424 -18.08 -7.55 -5.97
N LEU A 425 -16.96 -6.86 -5.72
CA LEU A 425 -16.86 -5.40 -5.82
C LEU A 425 -16.96 -4.90 -7.27
N ILE A 426 -16.33 -5.59 -8.22
CA ILE A 426 -16.47 -5.32 -9.67
C ILE A 426 -17.93 -5.48 -10.07
N THR A 427 -18.57 -6.60 -9.71
CA THR A 427 -19.98 -6.88 -10.02
C THR A 427 -20.96 -5.99 -9.24
N LYS A 428 -20.54 -5.34 -8.15
CA LYS A 428 -21.28 -4.24 -7.52
C LYS A 428 -21.21 -2.98 -8.38
N TYR A 429 -20.02 -2.51 -8.74
CA TYR A 429 -19.86 -1.28 -9.53
C TYR A 429 -20.46 -1.39 -10.94
N GLN A 430 -20.43 -2.58 -11.56
CA GLN A 430 -21.12 -2.86 -12.82
C GLN A 430 -22.63 -2.61 -12.69
N ARG A 431 -23.28 -3.16 -11.65
CA ARG A 431 -24.72 -2.92 -11.40
C ARG A 431 -25.04 -1.47 -11.05
N GLU A 432 -24.19 -0.80 -10.25
CA GLU A 432 -24.37 0.63 -9.95
C GLU A 432 -24.27 1.49 -11.22
N HIS A 433 -23.36 1.14 -12.15
CA HIS A 433 -23.27 1.78 -13.47
C HIS A 433 -24.50 1.49 -14.33
N GLU A 434 -24.94 0.23 -14.44
CA GLU A 434 -26.16 -0.16 -15.18
C GLU A 434 -27.41 0.55 -14.64
N GLU A 435 -27.59 0.62 -13.32
CA GLU A 435 -28.68 1.35 -12.68
C GLU A 435 -28.66 2.84 -13.02
N LEU A 436 -27.49 3.49 -12.99
CA LEU A 436 -27.34 4.90 -13.37
C LEU A 436 -27.63 5.10 -14.87
N GLN A 437 -27.12 4.20 -15.71
CA GLN A 437 -27.34 4.19 -17.16
C GLN A 437 -28.83 4.01 -17.52
N GLN A 438 -29.60 3.26 -16.73
CA GLN A 438 -31.06 3.15 -16.87
C GLN A 438 -31.81 4.39 -16.34
N LYS A 439 -31.32 5.03 -15.27
CA LYS A 439 -31.96 6.23 -14.67
C LYS A 439 -31.77 7.49 -15.51
N ILE A 440 -30.62 7.65 -16.18
CA ILE A 440 -30.29 8.84 -16.99
C ILE A 440 -31.34 9.14 -18.08
N PRO A 441 -31.77 8.19 -18.94
CA PRO A 441 -32.83 8.42 -19.92
C PRO A 441 -34.17 8.87 -19.31
N GLY A 442 -34.53 8.38 -18.12
CA GLY A 442 -35.74 8.80 -17.40
C GLY A 442 -35.66 10.26 -16.93
N LEU A 443 -34.50 10.67 -16.39
CA LEU A 443 -34.24 12.06 -15.99
C LEU A 443 -34.22 13.00 -17.20
N ILE A 444 -33.55 12.62 -18.29
CA ILE A 444 -33.55 13.38 -19.54
C ILE A 444 -34.98 13.53 -20.09
N SER A 445 -35.75 12.44 -20.14
CA SER A 445 -37.12 12.44 -20.69
C SER A 445 -38.08 13.30 -19.85
N SER A 446 -38.00 13.22 -18.52
CA SER A 446 -38.85 14.02 -17.62
C SER A 446 -38.48 15.51 -17.66
N ALA A 447 -37.19 15.85 -17.63
CA ALA A 447 -36.73 17.23 -17.80
C ALA A 447 -37.13 17.81 -19.17
N THR A 448 -36.93 17.05 -20.25
CA THR A 448 -37.34 17.43 -21.62
C THR A 448 -38.84 17.65 -21.71
N LYS A 449 -39.65 16.81 -21.06
CA LYS A 449 -41.12 16.97 -21.02
C LYS A 449 -41.53 18.24 -20.25
N SER A 450 -40.89 18.52 -19.10
CA SER A 450 -41.17 19.72 -18.31
C SER A 450 -40.81 21.00 -19.06
N LEU A 451 -39.62 21.05 -19.67
CA LEU A 451 -39.20 22.19 -20.49
C LEU A 451 -40.12 22.38 -21.71
N ARG A 452 -40.58 21.29 -22.34
CA ARG A 452 -41.54 21.39 -23.45
C ARG A 452 -42.87 22.00 -23.00
N MET A 453 -43.44 21.57 -21.87
CA MET A 453 -44.66 22.19 -21.32
C MET A 453 -44.45 23.68 -21.02
N GLU A 454 -43.29 24.07 -20.49
CA GLU A 454 -42.97 25.47 -20.23
C GLU A 454 -42.86 26.28 -21.52
N THR A 455 -42.22 25.73 -22.57
CA THR A 455 -42.20 26.32 -23.92
C THR A 455 -43.61 26.45 -24.50
N GLU A 456 -44.44 25.40 -24.47
CA GLU A 456 -45.84 25.42 -24.93
C GLU A 456 -46.66 26.52 -24.21
N ILE A 457 -46.46 26.70 -22.90
CA ILE A 457 -47.09 27.75 -22.10
C ILE A 457 -46.57 29.15 -22.50
N LEU A 458 -45.28 29.31 -22.80
CA LEU A 458 -44.68 30.58 -23.21
C LEU A 458 -45.08 30.96 -24.65
N GLU A 459 -45.12 29.99 -25.56
CA GLU A 459 -45.63 30.14 -26.93
C GLU A 459 -47.10 30.58 -26.91
N LYS A 460 -47.95 29.94 -26.09
CA LYS A 460 -49.34 30.38 -25.94
C LYS A 460 -49.45 31.80 -25.38
N LYS A 461 -48.68 32.15 -24.34
CA LYS A 461 -48.63 33.53 -23.81
C LYS A 461 -48.18 34.56 -24.86
N LEU A 462 -47.26 34.17 -25.74
CA LEU A 462 -46.80 35.01 -26.85
C LEU A 462 -47.90 35.19 -27.90
N GLN A 463 -48.62 34.13 -28.27
CA GLN A 463 -49.79 34.19 -29.17
C GLN A 463 -50.92 35.05 -28.58
N ASP A 464 -51.26 34.85 -27.30
CA ASP A 464 -52.26 35.66 -26.58
C ASP A 464 -51.85 37.16 -26.54
N ALA A 465 -50.55 37.46 -26.40
CA ALA A 465 -50.03 38.81 -26.45
C ALA A 465 -50.05 39.41 -27.87
N GLN A 466 -49.73 38.61 -28.89
CA GLN A 466 -49.79 39.02 -30.31
C GLN A 466 -51.23 39.33 -30.75
N MET A 467 -52.21 38.50 -30.36
CA MET A 467 -53.63 38.78 -30.62
C MET A 467 -54.06 40.09 -29.96
N ARG A 468 -53.74 40.31 -28.68
CA ARG A 468 -54.06 41.56 -27.97
C ARG A 468 -53.37 42.81 -28.52
N LEU A 469 -52.22 42.65 -29.20
CA LEU A 469 -51.58 43.75 -29.92
C LEU A 469 -52.33 44.03 -31.23
N ALA A 470 -52.65 43.00 -32.01
CA ALA A 470 -53.42 43.14 -33.25
C ALA A 470 -54.83 43.72 -33.00
N GLU A 471 -55.51 43.34 -31.92
CA GLU A 471 -56.78 43.95 -31.48
C GLU A 471 -56.61 45.45 -31.22
N LYS A 472 -55.61 45.84 -30.41
CA LYS A 472 -55.33 47.24 -30.07
C LYS A 472 -54.91 48.06 -31.28
N ASP A 473 -54.14 47.50 -32.20
CA ASP A 473 -53.70 48.20 -33.41
C ASP A 473 -54.87 48.33 -34.41
N GLY A 474 -55.78 47.35 -34.45
CA GLY A 474 -57.06 47.47 -35.15
C GLY A 474 -57.98 48.54 -34.55
N ASP A 475 -58.02 48.69 -33.22
CA ASP A 475 -58.78 49.76 -32.55
C ASP A 475 -58.16 51.14 -32.78
N LYS A 476 -56.83 51.27 -32.72
CA LYS A 476 -56.12 52.50 -33.12
C LYS A 476 -56.40 52.87 -34.59
N GLU A 477 -56.43 51.90 -35.50
CA GLU A 477 -56.73 52.21 -36.91
C GLU A 477 -58.20 52.65 -37.09
N LYS A 478 -59.16 52.10 -36.34
CA LYS A 478 -60.54 52.62 -36.29
C LYS A 478 -60.58 54.06 -35.76
N GLU A 479 -59.81 54.36 -34.71
CA GLU A 479 -59.68 55.71 -34.15
C GLU A 479 -59.07 56.68 -35.16
N ILE A 480 -57.96 56.29 -35.81
CA ILE A 480 -57.31 57.04 -36.89
C ILE A 480 -58.28 57.27 -38.05
N GLN A 481 -59.12 56.30 -38.43
CA GLN A 481 -60.16 56.46 -39.44
C GLN A 481 -61.35 57.31 -38.97
N GLY A 482 -61.61 57.38 -37.67
CA GLY A 482 -62.52 58.36 -37.06
C GLY A 482 -61.97 59.77 -37.15
N LEU A 483 -60.72 59.98 -36.74
CA LEU A 483 -60.02 61.26 -36.80
C LEU A 483 -59.85 61.76 -38.24
N LYS A 484 -59.47 60.89 -39.19
CA LYS A 484 -59.42 61.23 -40.63
C LYS A 484 -60.78 61.75 -41.14
N ARG A 485 -61.89 61.08 -40.80
CA ARG A 485 -63.25 61.54 -41.18
C ARG A 485 -63.62 62.86 -40.52
N LEU A 486 -63.29 63.05 -39.24
CA LEU A 486 -63.54 64.32 -38.54
C LEU A 486 -62.72 65.47 -39.14
N ILE A 487 -61.47 65.22 -39.54
CA ILE A 487 -60.64 66.20 -40.25
C ILE A 487 -61.30 66.59 -41.58
N SER A 488 -61.71 65.62 -42.41
CA SER A 488 -62.38 65.92 -43.68
C SER A 488 -63.73 66.64 -43.51
N GLU A 489 -64.50 66.35 -42.46
CA GLU A 489 -65.71 67.10 -42.10
C GLU A 489 -65.39 68.54 -41.71
N LEU A 490 -64.36 68.77 -40.89
CA LEU A 490 -63.90 70.11 -40.53
C LEU A 490 -63.31 70.88 -41.72
N GLU A 491 -62.62 70.21 -42.64
CA GLU A 491 -62.15 70.78 -43.91
C GLU A 491 -63.32 71.16 -44.84
N PHE A 492 -64.38 70.35 -44.88
CA PHE A 492 -65.61 70.66 -45.61
C PHE A 492 -66.37 71.84 -45.00
N GLN A 493 -66.55 71.86 -43.67
CA GLN A 493 -67.15 73.00 -42.96
C GLN A 493 -66.33 74.28 -43.17
N LEU A 494 -65.00 74.20 -43.10
CA LEU A 494 -64.11 75.34 -43.34
C LEU A 494 -64.16 75.85 -44.79
N THR A 495 -64.39 74.98 -45.78
CA THR A 495 -64.55 75.40 -47.18
C THR A 495 -65.95 75.94 -47.49
N MET A 496 -66.99 75.45 -46.80
CA MET A 496 -68.32 76.06 -46.81
C MET A 496 -68.34 77.44 -46.14
N GLU A 497 -67.72 77.59 -44.96
CA GLU A 497 -67.50 78.89 -44.29
C GLU A 497 -66.76 79.88 -45.18
N LYS A 498 -65.68 79.45 -45.86
CA LYS A 498 -64.92 80.28 -46.80
C LYS A 498 -65.77 80.73 -47.98
N SER A 499 -66.45 79.82 -48.67
CA SER A 499 -67.30 80.16 -49.83
C SER A 499 -68.52 81.02 -49.46
N ASN A 500 -69.11 80.79 -48.28
CA ASN A 500 -70.15 81.68 -47.72
C ASN A 500 -69.58 83.09 -47.48
N SER A 501 -68.41 83.19 -46.86
CA SER A 501 -67.70 84.44 -46.62
C SER A 501 -67.32 85.17 -47.91
N GLU A 502 -66.83 84.45 -48.92
CA GLU A 502 -66.55 85.00 -50.26
C GLU A 502 -67.84 85.50 -50.93
N SER A 503 -68.95 84.77 -50.82
CA SER A 503 -70.25 85.22 -51.35
C SER A 503 -70.77 86.48 -50.64
N PHE A 504 -70.46 86.65 -49.35
CA PHE A 504 -70.80 87.84 -48.57
C PHE A 504 -69.90 89.03 -48.94
N LEU A 505 -68.59 88.80 -49.10
CA LEU A 505 -67.63 89.81 -49.59
C LEU A 505 -67.89 90.23 -51.04
N ASP A 506 -68.43 89.34 -51.87
CA ASP A 506 -68.86 89.64 -53.25
C ASP A 506 -70.18 90.43 -53.28
N LYS A 507 -71.15 90.10 -52.42
CA LYS A 507 -72.35 90.93 -52.19
C LYS A 507 -71.97 92.35 -51.73
N LEU A 508 -71.08 92.47 -50.74
CA LEU A 508 -70.56 93.77 -50.28
C LEU A 508 -69.81 94.51 -51.39
N ARG A 509 -68.99 93.84 -52.21
CA ARG A 509 -68.34 94.47 -53.37
C ARG A 509 -69.36 94.99 -54.39
N LYS A 510 -70.44 94.26 -54.64
CA LYS A 510 -71.54 94.67 -55.53
C LYS A 510 -72.30 95.87 -54.96
N GLU A 511 -72.57 95.90 -53.66
CA GLU A 511 -73.22 97.05 -53.00
C GLU A 511 -72.33 98.30 -52.98
N ILE A 512 -71.03 98.14 -52.67
CA ILE A 512 -70.04 99.23 -52.73
C ILE A 512 -69.94 99.78 -54.15
N LYS A 513 -69.90 98.91 -55.17
CA LYS A 513 -69.92 99.36 -56.57
C LYS A 513 -71.21 100.11 -56.89
N HIS A 514 -72.38 99.57 -56.56
CA HIS A 514 -73.66 100.24 -56.83
C HIS A 514 -73.72 101.64 -56.21
N LYS A 515 -73.25 101.80 -54.96
CA LYS A 515 -73.17 103.11 -54.29
C LYS A 515 -72.10 104.03 -54.89
N SER A 516 -71.03 103.50 -55.47
CA SER A 516 -70.05 104.26 -56.25
C SER A 516 -70.65 104.78 -57.56
N ASP A 517 -71.34 103.91 -58.31
CA ASP A 517 -72.01 104.25 -59.57
C ASP A 517 -73.14 105.30 -59.34
N GLU A 518 -73.81 105.23 -58.19
CA GLU A 518 -74.84 106.19 -57.74
C GLU A 518 -74.24 107.53 -57.27
N LEU A 519 -73.11 107.50 -56.55
CA LEU A 519 -72.36 108.70 -56.18
C LEU A 519 -71.79 109.42 -57.42
N GLU A 520 -71.37 108.66 -58.44
CA GLU A 520 -70.91 109.22 -59.72
C GLU A 520 -72.05 109.93 -60.45
N LYS A 521 -73.26 109.35 -60.51
CA LYS A 521 -74.45 110.04 -61.04
C LYS A 521 -74.75 111.34 -60.30
N LEU A 522 -74.80 111.32 -58.97
CA LEU A 522 -75.03 112.53 -58.17
C LEU A 522 -73.92 113.58 -58.38
N THR A 523 -72.69 113.15 -58.69
CA THR A 523 -71.59 114.04 -59.05
C THR A 523 -71.76 114.63 -60.45
N GLN A 524 -72.23 113.84 -61.42
CA GLN A 524 -72.56 114.29 -62.78
C GLN A 524 -73.74 115.30 -62.75
N GLU A 525 -74.82 115.00 -62.04
CA GLU A 525 -75.95 115.91 -61.80
C GLU A 525 -75.52 117.22 -61.14
N LYS A 526 -74.65 117.15 -60.11
CA LYS A 526 -74.03 118.33 -59.50
C LYS A 526 -73.24 119.15 -60.52
N THR A 527 -72.46 118.53 -61.41
CA THR A 527 -71.73 119.27 -62.44
C THR A 527 -72.65 119.89 -63.51
N GLN A 528 -73.76 119.24 -63.86
CA GLN A 528 -74.78 119.83 -64.75
C GLN A 528 -75.45 121.05 -64.11
N LEU A 529 -75.83 120.96 -62.82
CA LEU A 529 -76.39 122.09 -62.07
C LEU A 529 -75.41 123.24 -61.92
N ILE A 530 -74.11 122.97 -61.71
CA ILE A 530 -73.06 124.00 -61.70
C ILE A 530 -72.94 124.66 -63.09
N HIS A 531 -73.03 123.89 -64.18
CA HIS A 531 -72.96 124.43 -65.53
C HIS A 531 -74.16 125.34 -65.84
N SER A 532 -75.39 124.89 -65.56
CA SER A 532 -76.59 125.73 -65.70
C SER A 532 -76.54 126.97 -64.79
N LEU A 533 -76.00 126.86 -63.57
CA LEU A 533 -75.80 128.01 -62.70
C LEU A 533 -74.81 129.01 -63.31
N SER A 534 -73.69 128.54 -63.87
CA SER A 534 -72.72 129.40 -64.56
C SER A 534 -73.32 130.08 -65.79
N GLN A 535 -74.14 129.38 -66.58
CA GLN A 535 -74.84 129.94 -67.73
C GLN A 535 -75.82 131.06 -67.30
N VAL A 536 -76.67 130.81 -66.30
CA VAL A 536 -77.60 131.83 -65.77
C VAL A 536 -76.85 133.02 -65.14
N GLN A 537 -75.68 132.78 -64.55
CA GLN A 537 -74.82 133.82 -63.99
C GLN A 537 -74.14 134.67 -65.07
N GLU A 538 -73.77 134.06 -66.20
CA GLU A 538 -73.24 134.72 -67.39
C GLU A 538 -74.32 135.53 -68.12
N GLU A 539 -75.52 134.97 -68.32
CA GLU A 539 -76.71 135.68 -68.82
C GLU A 539 -77.06 136.90 -67.94
N ASN A 540 -77.02 136.76 -66.61
CA ASN A 540 -77.25 137.85 -65.66
C ASN A 540 -76.14 138.92 -65.75
N SER A 541 -74.89 138.53 -66.00
CA SER A 541 -73.79 139.49 -66.24
C SER A 541 -74.01 140.30 -67.54
N VAL A 542 -74.46 139.66 -68.62
CA VAL A 542 -74.80 140.32 -69.89
C VAL A 542 -75.97 141.29 -69.71
N LEU A 543 -76.99 140.91 -68.93
CA LEU A 543 -78.13 141.79 -68.61
C LEU A 543 -77.69 142.99 -67.76
N GLN A 544 -76.85 142.81 -66.73
CA GLN A 544 -76.29 143.90 -65.95
C GLN A 544 -75.45 144.85 -66.81
N ASP A 545 -74.61 144.31 -67.69
CA ASP A 545 -73.75 145.10 -68.57
C ASP A 545 -74.55 145.80 -69.71
N THR A 546 -75.71 145.26 -70.08
CA THR A 546 -76.68 145.93 -70.98
C THR A 546 -77.38 147.10 -70.27
N VAL A 547 -77.89 146.88 -69.05
CA VAL A 547 -78.49 147.94 -68.22
C VAL A 547 -77.48 149.05 -67.92
N ARG A 548 -76.20 148.69 -67.70
CA ARG A 548 -75.11 149.65 -67.50
C ARG A 548 -74.92 150.58 -68.71
N ARG A 549 -74.86 150.03 -69.93
CA ARG A 549 -74.75 150.83 -71.18
C ARG A 549 -75.96 151.74 -71.39
N GLU A 550 -77.18 151.22 -71.21
CA GLU A 550 -78.41 152.01 -71.27
C GLU A 550 -78.40 153.19 -70.26
N CYS A 551 -77.87 152.98 -69.04
CA CYS A 551 -77.70 154.06 -68.07
C CYS A 551 -76.61 155.06 -68.45
N GLU A 552 -75.49 154.62 -69.03
CA GLU A 552 -74.41 155.47 -69.53
C GLU A 552 -74.89 156.35 -70.69
N GLU A 553 -75.55 155.78 -71.70
CA GLU A 553 -76.12 156.50 -72.84
C GLU A 553 -77.21 157.51 -72.42
N ARG A 554 -78.10 157.13 -71.49
CA ARG A 554 -79.12 158.04 -70.93
C ARG A 554 -78.49 159.19 -70.13
N PHE A 555 -77.36 158.96 -69.47
CA PHE A 555 -76.63 160.01 -68.75
C PHE A 555 -76.02 161.02 -69.73
N GLU A 556 -75.39 160.57 -70.82
CA GLU A 556 -74.85 161.46 -71.86
C GLU A 556 -75.96 162.26 -72.58
N LEU A 557 -77.07 161.61 -72.95
CA LEU A 557 -78.23 162.26 -73.54
C LEU A 557 -78.82 163.34 -72.62
N THR A 558 -78.94 163.05 -71.32
CA THR A 558 -79.43 164.01 -70.33
C THR A 558 -78.48 165.19 -70.16
N ALA A 559 -77.16 164.93 -70.14
CA ALA A 559 -76.13 165.97 -70.03
C ALA A 559 -76.07 166.88 -71.28
N ALA A 560 -76.35 166.35 -72.48
CA ALA A 560 -76.47 167.14 -73.70
C ALA A 560 -77.72 168.05 -73.68
N LEU A 561 -78.87 167.52 -73.27
CA LEU A 561 -80.13 168.26 -73.21
C LEU A 561 -80.11 169.42 -72.19
N GLY A 562 -79.38 169.26 -71.08
CA GLY A 562 -79.12 170.36 -70.14
C GLY A 562 -78.37 171.52 -70.80
N ARG A 563 -77.23 171.25 -71.45
CA ARG A 563 -76.39 172.27 -72.08
C ARG A 563 -77.11 173.09 -73.17
N ALA A 564 -78.04 172.47 -73.90
CA ALA A 564 -78.87 173.17 -74.89
C ALA A 564 -79.92 174.10 -74.24
N ARG A 565 -80.44 173.73 -73.06
CA ARG A 565 -81.45 174.52 -72.32
C ARG A 565 -80.85 175.81 -71.74
N ASP A 566 -79.62 175.75 -71.25
CA ASP A 566 -78.97 176.88 -70.58
C ASP A 566 -78.67 178.03 -71.55
N GLN A 567 -78.31 177.73 -72.81
CA GLN A 567 -78.09 178.73 -73.86
C GLN A 567 -79.35 179.54 -74.23
N VAL A 568 -80.54 179.03 -73.92
CA VAL A 568 -81.83 179.72 -74.19
C VAL A 568 -82.20 180.69 -73.05
N LEU A 569 -81.58 180.57 -71.87
CA LEU A 569 -81.99 181.31 -70.67
C LEU A 569 -81.43 182.73 -70.56
N GLU A 570 -80.31 183.07 -71.21
CA GLU A 570 -79.76 184.44 -71.15
C GLU A 570 -80.59 185.48 -71.92
N LEU A 571 -81.20 185.10 -73.04
CA LEU A 571 -81.92 186.05 -73.92
C LEU A 571 -83.36 186.38 -73.49
N ARG A 572 -83.86 185.81 -72.38
CA ARG A 572 -85.26 186.01 -71.93
C ARG A 572 -85.41 186.68 -70.56
N ARG A 573 -84.65 187.75 -70.36
CA ARG A 573 -84.79 188.69 -69.23
C ARG A 573 -85.53 190.00 -69.55
N LEU A 574 -86.17 190.08 -70.72
CA LEU A 574 -87.15 191.12 -71.08
C LEU A 574 -88.52 190.48 -71.38
N SER A 575 -89.58 191.17 -70.94
CA SER A 575 -91.00 190.76 -70.93
C SER A 575 -91.35 189.48 -70.16
N GLY A 576 -92.16 189.66 -69.11
CA GLY A 576 -92.97 188.60 -68.51
C GLY A 576 -94.27 188.31 -69.30
N THR A 577 -95.33 187.76 -68.71
CA THR A 577 -95.54 187.43 -67.28
C THR A 577 -96.73 186.48 -67.11
N LEU A 578 -96.68 185.56 -66.13
CA LEU A 578 -97.85 184.94 -65.45
C LEU A 578 -98.82 184.08 -66.32
N PRO A 579 -99.85 183.42 -65.75
CA PRO A 579 -100.11 183.10 -64.33
C PRO A 579 -100.38 181.59 -64.02
N GLY A 580 -100.28 181.22 -62.73
CA GLY A 580 -101.04 180.11 -62.12
C GLY A 580 -100.39 178.70 -62.18
N SER A 581 -100.66 177.79 -61.23
CA SER A 581 -101.34 177.96 -59.92
C SER A 581 -100.89 176.85 -58.93
N PRO A 582 -100.97 177.03 -57.59
CA PRO A 582 -100.17 176.24 -56.63
C PRO A 582 -100.97 175.30 -55.70
N ARG A 583 -100.25 174.43 -54.97
CA ARG A 583 -100.61 174.03 -53.59
C ARG A 583 -99.39 173.63 -52.75
N SER A 584 -99.59 173.32 -51.46
CA SER A 584 -98.57 173.36 -50.41
C SER A 584 -98.85 172.44 -49.21
N LEU A 585 -97.81 172.22 -48.39
CA LEU A 585 -97.83 171.70 -46.99
C LEU A 585 -98.03 170.15 -46.80
N PRO A 586 -97.70 169.58 -45.60
CA PRO A 586 -97.34 168.16 -45.37
C PRO A 586 -98.52 167.36 -44.72
N PRO A 587 -98.39 166.27 -43.91
CA PRO A 587 -97.27 165.36 -43.57
C PRO A 587 -97.62 163.84 -43.59
N GLY A 588 -96.70 162.97 -43.13
CA GLY A 588 -97.04 161.70 -42.43
C GLY A 588 -96.69 160.35 -43.08
N ASP A 589 -96.70 159.30 -42.23
CA ASP A 589 -96.89 157.85 -42.51
C ASP A 589 -95.91 157.08 -43.45
N LEU A 590 -95.68 155.74 -43.34
CA LEU A 590 -96.05 154.73 -42.31
C LEU A 590 -95.05 153.53 -42.26
N ARG A 591 -95.29 152.61 -41.31
CA ARG A 591 -94.53 151.39 -40.91
C ARG A 591 -94.44 150.32 -42.04
N LEU A 592 -93.48 149.38 -42.05
CA LEU A 592 -93.32 148.19 -41.16
C LEU A 592 -91.85 147.66 -41.18
N SER A 593 -91.22 147.35 -40.04
CA SER A 593 -91.05 146.00 -39.41
C SER A 593 -90.32 144.96 -40.30
N ALA A 594 -89.23 144.27 -39.92
CA ALA A 594 -88.63 143.85 -38.63
C ALA A 594 -89.35 142.68 -37.89
N LEU A 595 -88.60 141.99 -37.01
CA LEU A 595 -88.90 140.69 -36.31
C LEU A 595 -88.60 139.46 -37.20
N ARG A 596 -88.24 138.24 -36.76
CA ARG A 596 -87.73 137.51 -35.56
C ARG A 596 -87.51 136.06 -36.11
N ALA A 597 -86.62 135.17 -35.65
CA ALA A 597 -86.10 134.82 -34.32
C ALA A 597 -87.07 134.00 -33.42
N ALA A 598 -87.17 132.70 -33.72
CA ALA A 598 -87.56 131.59 -32.82
C ALA A 598 -86.76 130.35 -33.27
N ARG A 599 -86.15 129.49 -32.45
CA ARG A 599 -86.16 129.25 -30.99
C ARG A 599 -87.42 128.58 -30.42
N GLY A 600 -87.53 127.27 -30.67
CA GLY A 600 -88.42 126.29 -30.02
C GLY A 600 -87.99 124.89 -30.50
N ARG A 601 -87.46 123.92 -29.73
CA ARG A 601 -87.43 123.55 -28.29
C ARG A 601 -88.46 122.45 -27.95
N HIS A 602 -88.01 121.47 -27.15
CA HIS A 602 -88.72 120.27 -26.66
C HIS A 602 -88.86 119.11 -27.69
N GLY A 603 -88.84 117.84 -27.27
CA GLY A 603 -88.44 117.31 -25.94
C GLY A 603 -89.12 116.00 -25.53
N GLY A 604 -88.35 115.09 -24.88
CA GLY A 604 -88.81 113.76 -24.46
C GLY A 604 -88.85 112.74 -25.62
N ALA A 605 -88.79 111.43 -25.41
CA ALA A 605 -88.44 110.60 -24.25
C ALA A 605 -87.86 109.25 -24.81
N THR A 606 -87.36 108.25 -24.09
CA THR A 606 -87.43 107.81 -22.68
C THR A 606 -86.22 106.89 -22.39
N SER A 607 -85.95 106.53 -21.12
CA SER A 607 -85.20 105.32 -20.64
C SER A 607 -83.95 104.82 -21.41
N GLY A 608 -82.77 104.60 -20.81
CA GLY A 608 -82.40 104.60 -19.40
C GLY A 608 -82.46 103.21 -18.74
N ASN A 609 -81.26 102.68 -18.43
CA ASN A 609 -80.99 101.67 -17.38
C ASN A 609 -81.35 100.18 -17.72
N PRO A 610 -80.99 99.17 -16.88
CA PRO A 610 -79.83 98.34 -17.23
C PRO A 610 -79.96 96.83 -16.96
N GLY A 611 -78.87 96.08 -17.19
CA GLY A 611 -78.68 94.71 -16.69
C GLY A 611 -79.26 93.62 -17.62
N ALA A 612 -78.95 92.34 -17.40
CA ALA A 612 -78.19 91.74 -16.30
C ALA A 612 -77.54 90.42 -16.71
N THR A 613 -76.58 89.93 -15.90
CA THR A 613 -76.08 88.53 -15.83
C THR A 613 -75.46 87.90 -17.11
N SER A 614 -74.45 87.05 -17.03
CA SER A 614 -73.90 86.32 -15.87
C SER A 614 -72.38 86.28 -15.86
N ALA A 615 -71.80 86.27 -14.65
CA ALA A 615 -70.39 85.98 -14.42
C ALA A 615 -70.20 84.56 -13.87
N SER A 616 -69.26 83.81 -14.45
CA SER A 616 -68.40 82.81 -13.81
C SER A 616 -67.22 82.57 -14.77
N LEU A 617 -65.93 82.73 -14.45
CA LEU A 617 -65.11 82.49 -13.24
C LEU A 617 -64.91 81.00 -12.90
N GLY A 618 -63.65 80.63 -12.67
CA GLY A 618 -63.10 79.26 -12.78
C GLY A 618 -62.20 79.16 -14.02
N ALA A 619 -60.87 79.33 -14.00
CA ALA A 619 -59.85 79.05 -12.97
C ALA A 619 -59.76 77.54 -12.64
N THR A 620 -58.59 76.89 -12.52
CA THR A 620 -57.28 77.36 -11.99
C THR A 620 -56.04 76.68 -12.63
N SER A 621 -54.85 77.08 -12.16
CA SER A 621 -53.51 76.41 -12.16
C SER A 621 -53.40 74.94 -12.62
N ALA A 622 -52.40 74.47 -13.38
CA ALA A 622 -50.93 74.70 -13.39
C ALA A 622 -50.09 73.79 -12.45
N SER A 623 -48.86 73.49 -12.91
CA SER A 623 -47.67 72.95 -12.21
C SER A 623 -47.44 71.42 -12.04
N LEU A 624 -46.32 71.00 -12.65
CA LEU A 624 -45.18 70.22 -12.08
C LEU A 624 -45.41 68.87 -11.37
N GLY A 625 -44.73 67.85 -11.92
CA GLY A 625 -44.66 66.48 -11.42
C GLY A 625 -43.66 66.22 -10.28
N ALA A 626 -43.37 64.93 -10.06
CA ALA A 626 -42.40 64.44 -9.09
C ALA A 626 -41.83 63.05 -9.50
N ILE A 627 -40.63 62.72 -9.00
CA ILE A 627 -39.99 61.40 -9.13
C ILE A 627 -39.96 60.75 -7.73
N PRO A 628 -40.12 59.42 -7.61
CA PRO A 628 -39.00 58.58 -7.13
C PRO A 628 -38.89 57.24 -7.92
N ALA A 629 -37.75 56.58 -8.15
CA ALA A 629 -36.43 56.45 -7.48
C ALA A 629 -36.27 55.20 -6.57
N LYS A 630 -35.05 54.61 -6.61
CA LYS A 630 -34.53 53.38 -5.97
C LYS A 630 -35.02 52.02 -6.53
N ALA A 631 -34.33 50.88 -6.31
CA ALA A 631 -32.90 50.48 -6.50
C ALA A 631 -32.57 49.19 -5.72
N ARG A 632 -31.58 48.40 -6.22
CA ARG A 632 -31.05 47.11 -5.68
C ARG A 632 -32.02 45.91 -5.83
N GLY A 633 -31.56 44.66 -5.92
CA GLY A 633 -30.18 44.15 -6.10
C GLY A 633 -29.90 42.84 -5.32
N SER A 634 -29.09 41.93 -5.90
CA SER A 634 -28.84 40.54 -5.43
C SER A 634 -30.04 39.58 -5.64
N GLY A 635 -29.89 38.25 -5.72
CA GLY A 635 -28.71 37.39 -5.51
C GLY A 635 -28.80 36.03 -6.23
N ARG A 636 -27.93 35.06 -5.85
CA ARG A 636 -27.67 33.79 -6.55
C ARG A 636 -27.90 32.55 -5.64
N ALA A 637 -27.76 31.35 -6.21
CA ALA A 637 -27.94 29.99 -5.65
C ALA A 637 -29.41 29.49 -5.66
N SER A 638 -29.77 28.27 -6.08
CA SER A 638 -29.11 26.94 -6.18
C SER A 638 -29.22 26.06 -4.92
N ALA A 639 -30.07 25.03 -4.99
CA ALA A 639 -30.18 23.93 -4.03
C ALA A 639 -29.47 22.68 -4.60
N GLU A 640 -28.53 22.09 -3.87
CA GLU A 640 -28.68 20.91 -2.99
C GLU A 640 -29.02 19.59 -3.70
N LEU A 641 -28.06 18.66 -3.65
CA LEU A 641 -28.20 17.24 -3.94
C LEU A 641 -27.96 16.47 -2.62
N ARG A 642 -28.91 15.60 -2.22
CA ARG A 642 -28.72 14.72 -1.06
C ARG A 642 -28.13 13.38 -1.48
N LEU A 643 -27.02 13.00 -0.86
CA LEU A 643 -26.58 11.60 -0.79
C LEU A 643 -27.34 10.87 0.33
N GLY A 644 -27.66 9.61 0.11
CA GLY A 644 -28.15 8.69 1.13
C GLY A 644 -27.03 7.77 1.63
N ASN A 645 -27.13 7.33 2.88
CA ASN A 645 -26.30 6.26 3.44
C ASN A 645 -27.08 5.51 4.53
N GLN A 646 -26.84 4.20 4.65
CA GLN A 646 -27.28 3.37 5.77
C GLN A 646 -26.17 2.38 6.18
N PRO A 647 -26.19 1.86 7.43
CA PRO A 647 -25.00 1.28 8.07
C PRO A 647 -24.81 -0.22 7.79
N LYS A 648 -23.62 -0.72 8.16
CA LYS A 648 -23.30 -2.16 8.25
C LYS A 648 -22.64 -2.50 9.59
N GLY A 649 -22.98 -3.69 10.11
CA GLY A 649 -22.01 -4.66 10.63
C GLY A 649 -21.36 -4.40 12.00
N THR A 650 -21.83 -5.15 13.01
CA THR A 650 -21.07 -5.45 14.23
C THR A 650 -19.94 -6.46 13.96
N PRO A 651 -18.73 -6.32 14.54
CA PRO A 651 -17.75 -7.39 14.63
C PRO A 651 -18.06 -8.35 15.80
N ALA A 652 -17.58 -9.59 15.72
CA ALA A 652 -17.68 -10.59 16.79
C ALA A 652 -16.29 -10.93 17.36
N HIS A 653 -16.22 -11.24 18.66
CA HIS A 653 -14.98 -11.66 19.32
C HIS A 653 -14.58 -13.09 18.93
N HIS A 654 -13.30 -13.30 18.61
CA HIS A 654 -12.63 -14.60 18.73
C HIS A 654 -11.33 -14.44 19.52
N SER A 655 -10.98 -15.48 20.29
CA SER A 655 -9.90 -15.46 21.28
C SER A 655 -8.82 -16.48 20.91
N TYR A 656 -7.55 -16.10 20.94
CA TYR A 656 -6.43 -17.02 20.77
C TYR A 656 -5.98 -17.59 22.13
N PRO A 657 -5.72 -18.91 22.24
CA PRO A 657 -5.24 -19.53 23.46
C PRO A 657 -3.72 -19.35 23.63
N PHE A 658 -3.30 -18.94 24.82
CA PHE A 658 -1.91 -18.99 25.25
C PHE A 658 -1.42 -20.46 25.30
N LYS A 659 -0.22 -20.74 24.77
CA LYS A 659 0.51 -21.98 25.07
C LYS A 659 1.99 -21.67 25.30
N SER A 660 2.48 -22.08 26.47
CA SER A 660 3.86 -21.96 26.90
C SER A 660 4.56 -23.32 26.86
N SER A 661 5.57 -23.44 26.00
CA SER A 661 6.71 -24.37 26.05
C SER A 661 7.74 -23.94 25.00
#